data_AF-A0A166JTK0-F1
#
_entry.id   AF-A0A166JTK0-F1
#
_cell.length_a   1.000
_cell.length_b   1.000
_cell.length_c   1.000
_cell.angle_alpha   90.00
_cell.angle_beta   90.00
_cell.angle_gamma   90.00
#
_symmetry.space_group_name_H-M   'P 1'
#
loop_
_entity.id
_entity.type
_entity.pdbx_description
1 polymer ?
#
loop_
_entity_poly.entity_id
_entity_poly.type
_entity_poly.pdbx_seq_one_letter_code
_entity_poly.pdbx_strand_id
1 'polypeptide(L)'
;MVNSTLFATIYVNPVQGNDTNIGSRSSPFKSLTRALKATKTAVIIQLTSGTYSVANGEVFPIVISGGVTVIGNEANKGAEIVISGSGEYETPSFGRQSMTLLLQGNASLLGVTVTNPVPKGTGIWIESAATNVANNTFVNCGREGIFVTGNAKPAIVDNVFRQNSASGLMMARHSKGEVLRNVFQKNSLGIAISDYAAPLIANNTISDNGSAIALSRNARPVLRHNRITKNTQGGMLVNGDAIPDLGNNQDAAGNIFLNNNLYDLHNNTPQPLVSAGNQLNPTQVKGRVDFIAVLEDHPRSISGSSSIFSDLAGHWTADFVEALVQRGAISGFPDGTFAPDSPINRAQYAAIIAKSFKLQIRNTGSKFTDAKSSFWAASAISQTAEMGFISGFPDRTFRPGQNLTKVQAIVSIVNGLKLTGGNPQVLNVYRDRTQIPSYATNAVAIATQSLLVVNYPQTEQLEPLRDITRGEVATLIYQALVAKGEEKAIASPYIVSPQVNIPGFTDISGHWAEPFIRGLASMNLTHGFADGSYQPDKLMTRAEYAALVAVAFNPAPKRPPFDFTDISPDFWADEALQIASRGGFISGFNDRTFRPAENVQRIQVILSLVNGLTLPTADNNALLTYTDSQTIPNYARQAVVTATQQRIVVNYPNPKQLVPTREATRAEVAAMVYQALVAIQRASRINSTYIV
;
A
#
# COMPACT_ATOMS: atom_id res chain seq x y z
N MET A 1 -10.42 4.42 1.34
CA MET A 1 -11.73 5.03 1.03
C MET A 1 -11.46 6.24 0.16
N VAL A 2 -11.88 6.24 -1.11
CA VAL A 2 -11.95 7.49 -1.88
C VAL A 2 -13.23 8.17 -1.39
N ASN A 3 -13.13 9.43 -0.96
CA ASN A 3 -14.29 10.26 -0.66
C ASN A 3 -15.31 10.10 -1.77
N SER A 4 -16.49 9.59 -1.43
CA SER A 4 -17.62 9.45 -2.35
C SER A 4 -18.26 10.82 -2.59
N THR A 5 -17.53 11.71 -3.27
CA THR A 5 -18.18 12.69 -4.15
C THR A 5 -18.74 11.89 -5.32
N LEU A 6 -20.07 11.82 -5.44
CA LEU A 6 -20.74 11.27 -6.60
C LEU A 6 -20.31 12.08 -7.82
N PHE A 7 -19.35 11.56 -8.60
CA PHE A 7 -19.00 12.16 -9.88
C PHE A 7 -20.20 12.03 -10.82
N ALA A 8 -20.59 13.13 -11.46
CA ALA A 8 -21.58 13.07 -12.51
C ALA A 8 -21.12 12.07 -13.60
N THR A 9 -22.04 11.22 -14.07
CA THR A 9 -21.77 10.27 -15.16
C THR A 9 -22.48 10.72 -16.42
N ILE A 10 -21.72 10.90 -17.49
CA ILE A 10 -22.20 11.24 -18.84
C ILE A 10 -22.13 9.99 -19.71
N TYR A 11 -23.16 9.73 -20.50
CA TYR A 11 -23.22 8.58 -21.39
C TYR A 11 -23.03 8.99 -22.85
N VAL A 12 -22.21 8.22 -23.57
CA VAL A 12 -21.95 8.41 -25.00
C VAL A 12 -22.21 7.13 -25.76
N ASN A 13 -23.04 7.22 -26.80
CA ASN A 13 -23.36 6.11 -27.69
C ASN A 13 -23.14 6.51 -29.16
N PRO A 14 -22.15 5.94 -29.85
CA PRO A 14 -21.76 6.36 -31.19
C PRO A 14 -22.83 5.99 -32.23
N VAL A 15 -23.63 4.95 -31.95
CA VAL A 15 -24.65 4.42 -32.85
C VAL A 15 -25.97 5.17 -32.65
N GLN A 16 -26.50 5.17 -31.42
CA GLN A 16 -27.85 5.64 -31.09
C GLN A 16 -27.89 7.05 -30.48
N GLY A 17 -26.75 7.60 -30.06
CA GLY A 17 -26.70 8.92 -29.43
C GLY A 17 -26.91 10.08 -30.40
N ASN A 18 -27.18 11.26 -29.83
CA ASN A 18 -27.29 12.53 -30.55
C ASN A 18 -26.59 13.64 -29.74
N ASP A 19 -25.79 14.47 -30.39
CA ASP A 19 -25.01 15.54 -29.73
C ASP A 19 -25.83 16.75 -29.27
N THR A 20 -27.12 16.78 -29.64
CA THR A 20 -28.11 17.70 -29.05
C THR A 20 -28.71 17.17 -27.75
N ASN A 21 -28.46 15.91 -27.37
CA ASN A 21 -28.98 15.34 -26.12
C ASN A 21 -28.28 15.94 -24.89
N ILE A 22 -28.76 15.56 -23.71
CA ILE A 22 -28.21 16.03 -22.42
C ILE A 22 -27.11 15.12 -21.83
N GLY A 23 -26.82 13.98 -22.46
CA GLY A 23 -25.77 13.05 -22.00
C GLY A 23 -26.20 12.13 -20.86
N SER A 24 -27.51 11.95 -20.65
CA SER A 24 -28.05 10.99 -19.68
C SER A 24 -28.04 9.56 -20.25
N ARG A 25 -28.31 8.56 -19.40
CA ARG A 25 -28.37 7.15 -19.84
C ARG A 25 -29.45 6.89 -20.90
N SER A 26 -30.60 7.57 -20.81
CA SER A 26 -31.72 7.45 -21.76
C SER A 26 -31.58 8.38 -22.96
N SER A 27 -30.76 9.42 -22.86
CA SER A 27 -30.50 10.40 -23.92
C SER A 27 -29.00 10.69 -24.00
N PRO A 28 -28.19 9.73 -24.49
CA PRO A 28 -26.74 9.85 -24.51
C PRO A 28 -26.26 10.79 -25.62
N PHE A 29 -25.09 11.40 -25.45
CA PHE A 29 -24.39 12.09 -26.53
C PHE A 29 -23.98 11.09 -27.63
N LYS A 30 -23.75 11.56 -28.85
CA LYS A 30 -23.25 10.72 -29.94
C LYS A 30 -21.73 10.61 -29.91
N SER A 31 -21.04 11.73 -29.70
CA SER A 31 -19.58 11.82 -29.73
C SER A 31 -18.97 12.08 -28.35
N LEU A 32 -17.78 11.53 -28.14
CA LEU A 32 -16.92 11.81 -27.01
C LEU A 32 -16.46 13.27 -27.04
N THR A 33 -16.19 13.80 -28.24
CA THR A 33 -15.90 15.22 -28.47
C THR A 33 -16.96 16.14 -27.88
N ARG A 34 -18.25 15.84 -28.12
CA ARG A 34 -19.36 16.62 -27.55
C ARG A 34 -19.42 16.49 -26.04
N ALA A 35 -19.25 15.27 -25.52
CA ALA A 35 -19.28 15.00 -24.08
C ALA A 35 -18.18 15.78 -23.34
N LEU A 36 -16.94 15.75 -23.84
CA LEU A 36 -15.81 16.49 -23.25
C LEU A 36 -16.05 18.01 -23.26
N LYS A 37 -16.62 18.55 -24.35
CA LYS A 37 -17.00 19.98 -24.41
C LYS A 37 -18.08 20.37 -23.40
N ALA A 38 -18.96 19.44 -23.02
CA ALA A 38 -20.02 19.69 -22.04
C ALA A 38 -19.49 19.74 -20.59
N THR A 39 -18.29 19.23 -20.34
CA THR A 39 -17.75 19.04 -19.00
C THR A 39 -16.93 20.24 -18.53
N LYS A 40 -17.21 20.73 -17.32
CA LYS A 40 -16.45 21.81 -16.67
C LYS A 40 -15.80 21.39 -15.35
N THR A 41 -16.15 20.22 -14.83
CA THR A 41 -15.71 19.65 -13.56
C THR A 41 -15.29 18.19 -13.76
N ALA A 42 -14.65 17.60 -12.76
CA ALA A 42 -14.34 16.17 -12.76
C ALA A 42 -15.60 15.32 -12.98
N VAL A 43 -15.50 14.31 -13.86
CA VAL A 43 -16.66 13.60 -14.43
C VAL A 43 -16.25 12.20 -14.91
N ILE A 44 -17.22 11.30 -14.93
CA ILE A 44 -17.10 10.00 -15.59
C ILE A 44 -17.83 10.07 -16.93
N ILE A 45 -17.17 9.66 -18.02
CA ILE A 45 -17.77 9.50 -19.34
C ILE A 45 -17.84 8.02 -19.66
N GLN A 46 -19.05 7.45 -19.61
CA GLN A 46 -19.34 6.07 -19.92
C GLN A 46 -19.58 5.89 -21.42
N LEU A 47 -18.71 5.12 -22.07
CA LEU A 47 -18.82 4.71 -23.46
C LEU A 47 -19.61 3.41 -23.59
N THR A 48 -20.22 3.21 -24.75
CA THR A 48 -20.94 2.00 -25.14
C THR A 48 -20.36 1.44 -26.45
N SER A 49 -20.66 0.18 -26.77
CA SER A 49 -20.10 -0.49 -27.95
C SER A 49 -20.35 0.28 -29.25
N GLY A 50 -19.32 0.33 -30.09
CA GLY A 50 -19.31 0.98 -31.39
C GLY A 50 -17.98 1.68 -31.69
N THR A 51 -17.93 2.32 -32.86
CA THR A 51 -16.72 3.01 -33.35
C THR A 51 -16.88 4.52 -33.23
N TYR A 52 -15.96 5.13 -32.50
CA TYR A 52 -15.77 6.57 -32.30
C TYR A 52 -14.72 7.07 -33.30
N SER A 53 -15.15 7.81 -34.32
CA SER A 53 -14.37 8.23 -35.48
C SER A 53 -14.89 9.54 -36.08
N VAL A 54 -14.25 10.08 -37.12
CA VAL A 54 -14.77 11.29 -37.78
C VAL A 54 -16.19 11.06 -38.34
N ALA A 55 -16.50 9.84 -38.78
CA ALA A 55 -17.81 9.49 -39.34
C ALA A 55 -18.96 9.57 -38.31
N ASN A 56 -18.66 9.53 -37.01
CA ASN A 56 -19.69 9.63 -35.96
C ASN A 56 -19.61 10.94 -35.14
N GLY A 57 -18.85 11.93 -35.63
CA GLY A 57 -18.80 13.28 -35.05
C GLY A 57 -17.58 13.56 -34.18
N GLU A 58 -16.59 12.66 -34.10
CA GLU A 58 -15.36 12.95 -33.39
C GLU A 58 -14.48 13.97 -34.11
N VAL A 59 -13.83 14.84 -33.33
CA VAL A 59 -12.80 15.75 -33.80
C VAL A 59 -11.48 15.36 -33.13
N PHE A 60 -10.52 14.92 -33.95
CA PHE A 60 -9.21 14.47 -33.49
C PHE A 60 -8.16 15.60 -33.54
N PRO A 61 -7.15 15.59 -32.65
CA PRO A 61 -6.99 14.65 -31.55
C PRO A 61 -8.03 14.92 -30.45
N ILE A 62 -8.57 13.85 -29.86
CA ILE A 62 -9.51 14.00 -28.75
C ILE A 62 -8.68 14.28 -27.49
N VAL A 63 -8.89 15.44 -26.88
CA VAL A 63 -8.17 15.87 -25.67
C VAL A 63 -8.96 15.47 -24.43
N ILE A 64 -8.39 14.58 -23.60
CA ILE A 64 -8.97 14.19 -22.31
C ILE A 64 -8.24 14.96 -21.22
N SER A 65 -8.93 15.97 -20.68
CA SER A 65 -8.40 16.85 -19.64
C SER A 65 -8.34 16.19 -18.25
N GLY A 66 -7.55 16.77 -17.36
CA GLY A 66 -7.46 16.32 -15.96
C GLY A 66 -8.83 16.30 -15.28
N GLY A 67 -9.03 15.32 -14.39
CA GLY A 67 -10.29 15.09 -13.68
C GLY A 67 -11.34 14.30 -14.47
N VAL A 68 -11.10 14.03 -15.77
CA VAL A 68 -12.02 13.23 -16.60
C VAL A 68 -11.61 11.76 -16.58
N THR A 69 -12.59 10.88 -16.33
CA THR A 69 -12.45 9.44 -16.51
C THR A 69 -13.30 9.00 -17.68
N VAL A 70 -12.68 8.55 -18.76
CA VAL A 70 -13.36 7.89 -19.88
C VAL A 70 -13.31 6.39 -19.63
N ILE A 71 -14.48 5.76 -19.53
CA ILE A 71 -14.62 4.34 -19.22
C ILE A 71 -15.48 3.65 -20.28
N GLY A 72 -14.94 2.62 -20.89
CA GLY A 72 -15.65 1.70 -21.76
C GLY A 72 -15.98 0.41 -21.02
N ASN A 73 -15.52 -0.71 -21.58
CA ASN A 73 -15.69 -2.04 -21.03
C ASN A 73 -14.32 -2.62 -20.67
N GLU A 74 -13.92 -2.39 -19.42
CA GLU A 74 -12.64 -2.89 -18.89
C GLU A 74 -12.57 -4.43 -18.91
N ALA A 75 -13.72 -5.12 -18.90
CA ALA A 75 -13.80 -6.57 -18.94
C ALA A 75 -13.08 -7.19 -20.14
N ASN A 76 -13.45 -6.70 -21.31
CA ASN A 76 -12.96 -7.21 -22.58
C ASN A 76 -11.87 -6.31 -23.16
N LYS A 77 -11.27 -5.47 -22.30
CA LYS A 77 -10.27 -4.47 -22.66
C LYS A 77 -10.71 -3.58 -23.83
N GLY A 78 -12.00 -3.25 -23.86
CA GLY A 78 -12.62 -2.40 -24.86
C GLY A 78 -12.75 -3.01 -26.25
N ALA A 79 -12.78 -4.34 -26.40
CA ALA A 79 -12.79 -5.01 -27.70
C ALA A 79 -13.87 -4.49 -28.68
N GLU A 80 -15.01 -4.02 -28.16
CA GLU A 80 -16.14 -3.50 -28.96
C GLU A 80 -16.27 -1.97 -28.93
N ILE A 81 -15.40 -1.27 -28.21
CA ILE A 81 -15.45 0.19 -28.01
C ILE A 81 -14.19 0.76 -28.64
N VAL A 82 -14.28 1.09 -29.94
CA VAL A 82 -13.11 1.45 -30.75
C VAL A 82 -13.05 2.95 -30.96
N ILE A 83 -11.99 3.59 -30.50
CA ILE A 83 -11.66 4.99 -30.83
C ILE A 83 -10.63 4.96 -31.95
N SER A 84 -11.05 5.42 -33.13
CA SER A 84 -10.28 5.32 -34.38
C SER A 84 -10.22 6.66 -35.10
N GLY A 85 -9.02 7.25 -35.15
CA GLY A 85 -8.80 8.49 -35.89
C GLY A 85 -7.42 9.06 -35.63
N SER A 86 -7.15 10.21 -36.25
CA SER A 86 -5.88 10.92 -36.12
C SER A 86 -6.12 12.42 -36.29
N GLY A 87 -5.40 13.23 -35.52
CA GLY A 87 -5.35 14.67 -35.71
C GLY A 87 -3.98 15.22 -35.36
N GLU A 88 -3.64 16.33 -36.01
CA GLU A 88 -2.36 17.03 -35.80
C GLU A 88 -2.40 17.85 -34.51
N TYR A 89 -1.29 17.83 -33.77
CA TYR A 89 -1.11 18.62 -32.56
C TYR A 89 0.32 19.13 -32.46
N GLU A 90 0.48 20.39 -32.10
CA GLU A 90 1.80 20.98 -31.84
C GLU A 90 2.23 20.65 -30.40
N THR A 91 3.12 19.65 -30.27
CA THR A 91 3.63 19.21 -28.97
C THR A 91 4.79 20.10 -28.52
N PRO A 92 4.86 20.51 -27.25
CA PRO A 92 5.98 21.31 -26.74
C PRO A 92 7.34 20.64 -26.94
N SER A 93 7.43 19.31 -26.74
CA SER A 93 8.71 18.60 -26.73
C SER A 93 9.15 18.00 -28.07
N PHE A 94 8.22 17.82 -29.03
CA PHE A 94 8.44 17.11 -30.31
C PHE A 94 7.84 17.81 -31.53
N GLY A 95 7.35 19.05 -31.39
CA GLY A 95 6.71 19.81 -32.45
C GLY A 95 5.43 19.15 -32.95
N ARG A 96 5.06 19.38 -34.21
CA ARG A 96 3.87 18.80 -34.84
C ARG A 96 3.88 17.26 -34.87
N GLN A 97 2.85 16.64 -34.30
CA GLN A 97 2.65 15.19 -34.23
C GLN A 97 1.20 14.80 -34.55
N SER A 98 1.00 13.62 -35.14
CA SER A 98 -0.33 13.05 -35.41
C SER A 98 -0.73 12.05 -34.33
N MET A 99 -1.89 12.25 -33.68
CA MET A 99 -2.34 11.39 -32.57
C MET A 99 -3.87 11.19 -32.54
N THR A 100 -4.32 10.08 -31.96
CA THR A 100 -5.76 9.84 -31.71
C THR A 100 -6.20 10.56 -30.43
N LEU A 101 -5.49 10.34 -29.33
CA LEU A 101 -5.84 10.90 -28.02
C LEU A 101 -4.69 11.70 -27.43
N LEU A 102 -5.00 12.83 -26.80
CA LEU A 102 -4.08 13.58 -25.94
C LEU A 102 -4.61 13.52 -24.50
N LEU A 103 -3.87 12.88 -23.60
CA LEU A 103 -4.25 12.80 -22.19
C LEU A 103 -3.44 13.80 -21.35
N GLN A 104 -4.14 14.55 -20.50
CA GLN A 104 -3.57 15.63 -19.69
C GLN A 104 -3.88 15.47 -18.20
N GLY A 105 -3.10 16.13 -17.34
CA GLY A 105 -3.32 16.13 -15.89
C GLY A 105 -3.37 14.72 -15.30
N ASN A 106 -4.44 14.41 -14.58
CA ASN A 106 -4.73 13.09 -14.00
C ASN A 106 -5.88 12.37 -14.74
N ALA A 107 -6.03 12.61 -16.05
CA ALA A 107 -7.04 11.94 -16.86
C ALA A 107 -6.93 10.41 -16.79
N SER A 108 -8.08 9.73 -16.86
CA SER A 108 -8.16 8.27 -16.87
C SER A 108 -8.82 7.77 -18.15
N LEU A 109 -8.23 6.74 -18.76
CA LEU A 109 -8.79 6.02 -19.90
C LEU A 109 -8.82 4.52 -19.59
N LEU A 110 -10.03 3.97 -19.55
CA LEU A 110 -10.28 2.63 -19.05
C LEU A 110 -11.14 1.84 -20.03
N GLY A 111 -10.74 0.63 -20.41
CA GLY A 111 -11.65 -0.29 -21.12
C GLY A 111 -12.01 0.10 -22.56
N VAL A 112 -11.09 0.67 -23.33
CA VAL A 112 -11.32 1.00 -24.75
C VAL A 112 -10.28 0.37 -25.66
N THR A 113 -10.63 0.21 -26.95
CA THR A 113 -9.66 -0.03 -28.02
C THR A 113 -9.29 1.29 -28.67
N VAL A 114 -8.00 1.59 -28.82
CA VAL A 114 -7.50 2.78 -29.53
C VAL A 114 -6.70 2.36 -30.75
N THR A 115 -6.97 3.02 -31.88
CA THR A 115 -6.26 2.80 -33.14
C THR A 115 -5.99 4.13 -33.87
N ASN A 116 -4.79 4.24 -34.43
CA ASN A 116 -4.42 5.34 -35.33
C ASN A 116 -3.88 4.76 -36.64
N PRO A 117 -4.73 4.49 -37.64
CA PRO A 117 -4.29 3.78 -38.84
C PRO A 117 -3.42 4.63 -39.78
N VAL A 118 -3.26 5.93 -39.52
CA VAL A 118 -2.48 6.83 -40.37
C VAL A 118 -0.98 6.56 -40.19
N PRO A 119 -0.16 6.53 -41.26
CA PRO A 119 1.29 6.42 -41.13
C PRO A 119 1.86 7.45 -40.16
N LYS A 120 2.76 7.03 -39.26
CA LYS A 120 3.32 7.86 -38.17
C LYS A 120 2.30 8.33 -37.12
N GLY A 121 1.06 7.85 -37.16
CA GLY A 121 0.03 8.15 -36.17
C GLY A 121 0.22 7.40 -34.86
N THR A 122 0.31 8.15 -33.76
CA THR A 122 0.36 7.59 -32.40
C THR A 122 -1.07 7.39 -31.87
N GLY A 123 -1.33 6.31 -31.14
CA GLY A 123 -2.62 6.12 -30.45
C GLY A 123 -2.83 7.19 -29.38
N ILE A 124 -2.01 7.18 -28.32
CA ILE A 124 -2.08 8.16 -27.23
C ILE A 124 -0.78 8.95 -27.10
N TRP A 125 -0.91 10.27 -26.93
CA TRP A 125 0.16 11.14 -26.48
C TRP A 125 -0.05 11.55 -25.01
N ILE A 126 1.01 11.43 -24.20
CA ILE A 126 1.04 11.82 -22.79
C ILE A 126 2.29 12.68 -22.54
N GLU A 127 2.10 13.94 -22.19
CA GLU A 127 3.19 14.88 -21.97
C GLU A 127 3.02 15.61 -20.63
N SER A 128 4.01 15.45 -19.75
CA SER A 128 4.04 16.06 -18.40
C SER A 128 2.76 15.83 -17.56
N ALA A 129 2.13 14.65 -17.69
CA ALA A 129 0.88 14.28 -17.02
C ALA A 129 1.03 12.99 -16.18
N ALA A 130 0.18 12.81 -15.18
CA ALA A 130 0.13 11.65 -14.28
C ALA A 130 -1.19 10.88 -14.47
N THR A 131 -1.36 10.32 -15.66
CA THR A 131 -2.61 9.73 -16.14
C THR A 131 -2.74 8.26 -15.73
N ASN A 132 -3.97 7.74 -15.74
CA ASN A 132 -4.25 6.32 -15.53
C ASN A 132 -4.78 5.71 -16.82
N VAL A 133 -3.99 4.85 -17.45
CA VAL A 133 -4.36 4.13 -18.67
C VAL A 133 -4.41 2.65 -18.33
N ALA A 134 -5.63 2.11 -18.17
CA ALA A 134 -5.78 0.74 -17.72
C ALA A 134 -6.82 -0.08 -18.48
N ASN A 135 -6.58 -1.38 -18.61
CA ASN A 135 -7.50 -2.31 -19.26
C ASN A 135 -7.89 -1.89 -20.68
N ASN A 136 -6.98 -1.34 -21.48
CA ASN A 136 -7.23 -0.95 -22.87
C ASN A 136 -6.55 -1.89 -23.86
N THR A 137 -6.94 -1.77 -25.13
CA THR A 137 -6.28 -2.39 -26.27
C THR A 137 -5.73 -1.31 -27.23
N PHE A 138 -4.43 -1.33 -27.50
CA PHE A 138 -3.76 -0.45 -28.46
C PHE A 138 -3.35 -1.26 -29.68
N VAL A 139 -3.99 -0.99 -30.83
CA VAL A 139 -3.85 -1.86 -32.00
C VAL A 139 -3.80 -1.09 -33.31
N ASN A 140 -2.98 -1.58 -34.24
CA ASN A 140 -2.85 -1.05 -35.60
C ASN A 140 -2.56 0.47 -35.63
N CYS A 141 -1.77 0.98 -34.68
CA CYS A 141 -1.28 2.36 -34.76
C CYS A 141 -0.11 2.44 -35.76
N GLY A 142 -0.12 3.46 -36.61
CA GLY A 142 0.89 3.67 -37.65
C GLY A 142 2.25 4.07 -37.11
N ARG A 143 2.38 4.32 -35.80
CA ARG A 143 3.66 4.45 -35.09
C ARG A 143 3.66 3.69 -33.77
N GLU A 144 3.28 4.32 -32.67
CA GLU A 144 3.21 3.70 -31.35
C GLU A 144 1.78 3.64 -30.83
N GLY A 145 1.49 2.65 -29.98
CA GLY A 145 0.24 2.62 -29.22
C GLY A 145 0.16 3.81 -28.25
N ILE A 146 1.22 4.02 -27.46
CA ILE A 146 1.35 5.16 -26.54
C ILE A 146 2.75 5.78 -26.67
N PHE A 147 2.81 7.11 -26.69
CA PHE A 147 4.03 7.89 -26.56
C PHE A 147 3.99 8.75 -25.29
N VAL A 148 4.97 8.59 -24.43
CA VAL A 148 5.09 9.29 -23.14
C VAL A 148 6.34 10.16 -23.13
N THR A 149 6.20 11.42 -22.73
CA THR A 149 7.30 12.39 -22.82
C THR A 149 7.23 13.52 -21.79
N GLY A 150 8.16 14.47 -21.89
CA GLY A 150 8.34 15.56 -20.93
C GLY A 150 8.70 15.00 -19.55
N ASN A 151 7.95 15.43 -18.52
CA ASN A 151 8.07 14.93 -17.15
C ASN A 151 6.90 14.01 -16.74
N ALA A 152 6.22 13.39 -17.71
CA ALA A 152 5.04 12.57 -17.45
C ALA A 152 5.34 11.39 -16.53
N LYS A 153 4.34 10.99 -15.73
CA LYS A 153 4.40 9.86 -14.79
C LYS A 153 3.11 9.02 -14.86
N PRO A 154 2.73 8.47 -16.03
CA PRO A 154 1.49 7.71 -16.15
C PRO A 154 1.57 6.36 -15.44
N ALA A 155 0.43 5.87 -14.98
CA ALA A 155 0.20 4.47 -14.70
C ALA A 155 -0.37 3.79 -15.95
N ILE A 156 0.39 2.88 -16.54
CA ILE A 156 0.02 2.10 -17.73
C ILE A 156 -0.12 0.66 -17.28
N VAL A 157 -1.36 0.22 -17.04
CA VAL A 157 -1.64 -0.97 -16.23
C VAL A 157 -2.61 -1.93 -16.93
N ASP A 158 -2.27 -3.22 -17.00
CA ASP A 158 -3.18 -4.26 -17.51
C ASP A 158 -3.69 -3.99 -18.95
N ASN A 159 -2.93 -3.33 -19.81
CA ASN A 159 -3.30 -3.08 -21.21
C ASN A 159 -2.74 -4.15 -22.17
N VAL A 160 -3.26 -4.18 -23.39
CA VAL A 160 -2.76 -4.99 -24.51
C VAL A 160 -2.28 -4.09 -25.63
N PHE A 161 -1.04 -4.29 -26.09
CA PHE A 161 -0.44 -3.56 -27.20
C PHE A 161 -0.09 -4.55 -28.31
N ARG A 162 -0.75 -4.43 -29.47
CA ARG A 162 -0.49 -5.36 -30.56
C ARG A 162 -0.47 -4.73 -31.94
N GLN A 163 0.40 -5.23 -32.81
CA GLN A 163 0.42 -4.86 -34.24
C GLN A 163 0.58 -3.35 -34.48
N ASN A 164 1.34 -2.65 -33.62
CA ASN A 164 1.71 -1.26 -33.84
C ASN A 164 3.03 -1.18 -34.63
N SER A 165 3.08 -0.29 -35.61
CA SER A 165 4.13 -0.32 -36.65
C SER A 165 5.54 -0.08 -36.13
N ALA A 166 5.73 0.79 -35.15
CA ALA A 166 7.04 1.13 -34.57
C ALA A 166 7.22 0.51 -33.18
N SER A 167 6.33 0.82 -32.22
CA SER A 167 6.39 0.20 -30.90
C SER A 167 5.01 0.05 -30.24
N GLY A 168 4.90 -0.83 -29.24
CA GLY A 168 3.73 -0.81 -28.37
C GLY A 168 3.71 0.46 -27.52
N LEU A 169 4.82 0.71 -26.82
CA LEU A 169 5.04 1.87 -25.95
C LEU A 169 6.38 2.54 -26.26
N MET A 170 6.40 3.88 -26.27
CA MET A 170 7.60 4.71 -26.29
C MET A 170 7.62 5.66 -25.09
N MET A 171 8.72 5.69 -24.35
CA MET A 171 8.96 6.62 -23.24
C MET A 171 10.27 7.40 -23.46
N ALA A 172 10.17 8.74 -23.45
CA ALA A 172 11.28 9.63 -23.79
C ALA A 172 11.42 10.79 -22.79
N ARG A 173 12.40 11.67 -23.02
CA ARG A 173 12.75 12.82 -22.17
C ARG A 173 12.98 12.41 -20.72
N HIS A 174 12.34 13.06 -19.76
CA HIS A 174 12.45 12.78 -18.32
C HIS A 174 11.23 12.02 -17.80
N SER A 175 10.49 11.35 -18.70
CA SER A 175 9.30 10.61 -18.31
C SER A 175 9.65 9.48 -17.34
N LYS A 176 8.78 9.31 -16.36
CA LYS A 176 8.78 8.21 -15.40
C LYS A 176 7.41 7.57 -15.46
N GLY A 177 7.04 6.81 -14.44
CA GLY A 177 5.74 6.17 -14.35
C GLY A 177 5.89 4.66 -14.29
N GLU A 178 4.76 3.99 -14.43
CA GLU A 178 4.60 2.58 -14.12
C GLU A 178 4.04 1.86 -15.34
N VAL A 179 4.72 0.80 -15.77
CA VAL A 179 4.27 -0.08 -16.85
C VAL A 179 4.10 -1.45 -16.22
N LEU A 180 2.88 -1.77 -15.80
CA LEU A 180 2.60 -2.92 -14.95
C LEU A 180 1.60 -3.88 -15.61
N ARG A 181 1.95 -5.17 -15.67
CA ARG A 181 1.03 -6.25 -16.11
C ARG A 181 0.42 -6.07 -17.51
N ASN A 182 1.13 -5.38 -18.40
CA ASN A 182 0.69 -5.23 -19.78
C ASN A 182 1.17 -6.41 -20.64
N VAL A 183 0.50 -6.59 -21.78
CA VAL A 183 0.87 -7.55 -22.82
C VAL A 183 1.31 -6.78 -24.05
N PHE A 184 2.53 -7.01 -24.52
CA PHE A 184 3.10 -6.42 -25.73
C PHE A 184 3.39 -7.52 -26.76
N GLN A 185 2.66 -7.52 -27.87
CA GLN A 185 2.71 -8.60 -28.85
C GLN A 185 2.72 -8.15 -30.31
N LYS A 186 3.57 -8.74 -31.16
CA LYS A 186 3.56 -8.48 -32.61
C LYS A 186 3.75 -7.02 -32.99
N ASN A 187 4.53 -6.27 -32.20
CA ASN A 187 4.99 -4.93 -32.57
C ASN A 187 6.44 -5.02 -33.09
N SER A 188 6.90 -4.02 -33.84
CA SER A 188 8.32 -3.96 -34.23
C SER A 188 9.24 -3.88 -33.00
N LEU A 189 8.87 -3.02 -32.03
CA LEU A 189 9.43 -3.00 -30.68
C LEU A 189 8.31 -3.17 -29.66
N GLY A 190 8.48 -4.02 -28.64
CA GLY A 190 7.51 -4.10 -27.54
C GLY A 190 7.46 -2.77 -26.78
N ILE A 191 8.57 -2.43 -26.13
CA ILE A 191 8.76 -1.19 -25.37
C ILE A 191 10.06 -0.51 -25.82
N ALA A 192 9.99 0.78 -26.11
CA ALA A 192 11.13 1.63 -26.43
C ALA A 192 11.32 2.71 -25.35
N ILE A 193 12.56 2.92 -24.90
CA ILE A 193 12.90 3.91 -23.87
C ILE A 193 14.15 4.70 -24.30
N SER A 194 14.07 6.01 -24.19
CA SER A 194 15.11 6.93 -24.67
C SER A 194 15.35 8.08 -23.69
N ASP A 195 16.33 8.91 -24.01
CA ASP A 195 16.74 10.12 -23.29
C ASP A 195 17.04 9.83 -21.82
N TYR A 196 16.33 10.41 -20.85
CA TYR A 196 16.51 10.21 -19.42
C TYR A 196 15.32 9.49 -18.79
N ALA A 197 14.51 8.79 -19.60
CA ALA A 197 13.30 8.16 -19.12
C ALA A 197 13.65 7.01 -18.16
N ALA A 198 12.93 6.94 -17.05
CA ALA A 198 13.20 6.03 -15.95
C ALA A 198 11.92 5.42 -15.37
N PRO A 199 11.16 4.64 -16.17
CA PRO A 199 9.95 3.96 -15.69
C PRO A 199 10.27 2.71 -14.87
N LEU A 200 9.33 2.33 -13.99
CA LEU A 200 9.23 0.97 -13.45
C LEU A 200 8.48 0.10 -14.47
N ILE A 201 9.14 -0.94 -14.96
CA ILE A 201 8.57 -1.91 -15.89
C ILE A 201 8.51 -3.24 -15.18
N ALA A 202 7.31 -3.67 -14.79
CA ALA A 202 7.18 -4.89 -14.02
C ALA A 202 5.98 -5.77 -14.36
N ASN A 203 6.18 -7.07 -14.20
CA ASN A 203 5.15 -8.10 -14.41
C ASN A 203 4.52 -8.06 -15.82
N ASN A 204 5.21 -7.52 -16.83
CA ASN A 204 4.70 -7.48 -18.21
C ASN A 204 5.04 -8.77 -18.96
N THR A 205 4.18 -9.13 -19.92
CA THR A 205 4.47 -10.18 -20.91
C THR A 205 4.80 -9.51 -22.25
N ILE A 206 6.02 -9.71 -22.74
CA ILE A 206 6.55 -9.06 -23.95
C ILE A 206 6.99 -10.16 -24.90
N SER A 207 6.14 -10.47 -25.88
CA SER A 207 6.29 -11.67 -26.70
C SER A 207 6.01 -11.46 -28.17
N ASP A 208 6.64 -12.24 -29.05
CA ASP A 208 6.38 -12.22 -30.49
C ASP A 208 6.57 -10.83 -31.14
N ASN A 209 7.41 -9.96 -30.57
CA ASN A 209 7.80 -8.67 -31.18
C ASN A 209 9.05 -8.84 -32.04
N GLY A 210 9.50 -7.77 -32.71
CA GLY A 210 10.87 -7.69 -33.24
C GLY A 210 11.87 -7.77 -32.08
N SER A 211 12.15 -6.63 -31.43
CA SER A 211 12.82 -6.62 -30.13
C SER A 211 11.81 -6.39 -29.02
N ALA A 212 11.94 -7.09 -27.89
CA ALA A 212 11.01 -6.93 -26.78
C ALA A 212 11.17 -5.56 -26.11
N ILE A 213 12.39 -5.20 -25.75
CA ILE A 213 12.74 -3.92 -25.12
C ILE A 213 13.95 -3.31 -25.83
N ALA A 214 13.88 -2.03 -26.17
CA ALA A 214 15.00 -1.27 -26.72
C ALA A 214 15.27 -0.01 -25.89
N LEU A 215 16.49 0.11 -25.37
CA LEU A 215 16.96 1.23 -24.58
C LEU A 215 17.99 2.04 -25.38
N SER A 216 17.93 3.36 -25.27
CA SER A 216 18.86 4.26 -25.96
C SER A 216 19.17 5.51 -25.15
N ARG A 217 20.24 6.22 -25.56
CA ARG A 217 20.73 7.45 -24.90
C ARG A 217 20.98 7.21 -23.41
N ASN A 218 20.40 7.98 -22.50
CA ASN A 218 20.65 7.91 -21.06
C ASN A 218 19.50 7.21 -20.29
N ALA A 219 18.76 6.29 -20.91
CA ALA A 219 17.60 5.66 -20.27
C ALA A 219 18.02 4.91 -18.98
N ARG A 220 17.17 4.95 -17.95
CA ARG A 220 17.41 4.34 -16.62
C ARG A 220 16.16 3.59 -16.10
N PRO A 221 15.56 2.65 -16.86
CA PRO A 221 14.40 1.92 -16.38
C PRO A 221 14.76 0.94 -15.26
N VAL A 222 13.78 0.61 -14.41
CA VAL A 222 13.86 -0.49 -13.44
C VAL A 222 13.01 -1.65 -13.94
N LEU A 223 13.61 -2.82 -14.15
CA LEU A 223 12.90 -3.99 -14.69
C LEU A 223 12.76 -5.06 -13.60
N ARG A 224 11.51 -5.45 -13.30
CA ARG A 224 11.21 -6.52 -12.32
C ARG A 224 10.21 -7.53 -12.87
N HIS A 225 10.49 -8.82 -12.77
CA HIS A 225 9.53 -9.89 -13.06
C HIS A 225 8.84 -9.84 -14.44
N ASN A 226 9.51 -9.31 -15.47
CA ASN A 226 8.97 -9.32 -16.82
C ASN A 226 9.24 -10.67 -17.50
N ARG A 227 8.28 -11.14 -18.29
CA ARG A 227 8.40 -12.34 -19.12
C ARG A 227 8.63 -11.92 -20.58
N ILE A 228 9.84 -12.11 -21.07
CA ILE A 228 10.33 -11.65 -22.38
C ILE A 228 10.63 -12.86 -23.25
N THR A 229 9.71 -13.21 -24.15
CA THR A 229 9.78 -14.51 -24.82
C THR A 229 9.44 -14.48 -26.30
N LYS A 230 10.10 -15.28 -27.13
CA LYS A 230 9.76 -15.47 -28.56
C LYS A 230 9.86 -14.20 -29.40
N ASN A 231 10.75 -13.27 -29.06
CA ASN A 231 10.97 -12.07 -29.87
C ASN A 231 11.96 -12.37 -31.02
N THR A 232 11.65 -11.91 -32.23
CA THR A 232 12.28 -12.36 -33.49
C THR A 232 13.64 -11.74 -33.77
N GLN A 233 13.90 -10.54 -33.24
CA GLN A 233 15.21 -9.86 -33.30
C GLN A 233 15.95 -9.93 -31.96
N GLY A 234 15.26 -10.04 -30.81
CA GLY A 234 15.89 -10.30 -29.52
C GLY A 234 15.06 -9.87 -28.32
N GLY A 235 15.53 -10.22 -27.12
CA GLY A 235 14.89 -9.86 -25.85
C GLY A 235 15.06 -8.38 -25.53
N MET A 236 16.22 -7.99 -25.03
CA MET A 236 16.52 -6.59 -24.68
C MET A 236 17.79 -6.09 -25.37
N LEU A 237 17.68 -4.95 -26.05
CA LEU A 237 18.79 -4.22 -26.66
C LEU A 237 19.09 -2.95 -25.85
N VAL A 238 20.33 -2.77 -25.42
CA VAL A 238 20.77 -1.61 -24.64
C VAL A 238 21.83 -0.85 -25.42
N ASN A 239 21.52 0.39 -25.84
CA ASN A 239 22.39 1.24 -26.66
C ASN A 239 22.70 2.58 -25.99
N GLY A 240 23.74 3.26 -26.48
CA GLY A 240 24.16 4.57 -25.99
C GLY A 240 24.78 4.46 -24.60
N ASP A 241 24.31 5.30 -23.68
CA ASP A 241 24.75 5.35 -22.29
C ASP A 241 23.66 4.82 -21.35
N ALA A 242 22.76 3.97 -21.83
CA ALA A 242 21.61 3.46 -21.09
C ALA A 242 22.07 2.47 -20.01
N ILE A 243 21.49 2.58 -18.81
CA ILE A 243 21.83 1.74 -17.65
C ILE A 243 20.53 1.26 -17.03
N PRO A 244 19.92 0.16 -17.54
CA PRO A 244 18.78 -0.45 -16.88
C PRO A 244 19.21 -1.04 -15.53
N ASP A 245 18.33 -0.91 -14.54
CA ASP A 245 18.43 -1.68 -13.30
C ASP A 245 17.85 -3.08 -13.55
N LEU A 246 18.76 -4.06 -13.64
CA LEU A 246 18.47 -5.50 -13.75
C LEU A 246 18.80 -6.24 -12.45
N GLY A 247 18.63 -5.56 -11.33
CA GLY A 247 18.80 -6.10 -9.98
C GLY A 247 20.20 -5.92 -9.42
N ASN A 248 20.32 -6.16 -8.12
CA ASN A 248 21.58 -6.18 -7.41
C ASN A 248 21.64 -7.38 -6.44
N ASN A 249 22.70 -7.50 -5.65
CA ASN A 249 22.90 -8.61 -4.71
C ASN A 249 21.85 -8.68 -3.58
N GLN A 250 21.11 -7.61 -3.30
CA GLN A 250 20.07 -7.52 -2.27
C GLN A 250 18.65 -7.38 -2.84
N ASP A 251 18.52 -7.10 -4.13
CA ASP A 251 17.24 -6.89 -4.82
C ASP A 251 17.28 -7.60 -6.18
N ALA A 252 16.85 -8.86 -6.19
CA ALA A 252 16.77 -9.67 -7.39
C ALA A 252 15.77 -9.08 -8.39
N ALA A 253 16.14 -9.04 -9.67
CA ALA A 253 15.22 -8.50 -10.67
C ALA A 253 14.15 -9.49 -11.16
N GLY A 254 14.45 -10.79 -11.17
CA GLY A 254 13.45 -11.82 -11.46
C GLY A 254 12.90 -11.81 -12.89
N ASN A 255 13.52 -11.14 -13.85
CA ASN A 255 13.05 -11.15 -15.24
C ASN A 255 13.39 -12.49 -15.91
N ILE A 256 12.50 -12.97 -16.78
CA ILE A 256 12.66 -14.24 -17.50
C ILE A 256 12.74 -13.96 -18.99
N PHE A 257 13.89 -14.30 -19.58
CA PHE A 257 14.13 -14.26 -21.01
C PHE A 257 14.16 -15.69 -21.54
N LEU A 258 13.28 -16.02 -22.48
CA LEU A 258 13.17 -17.39 -22.96
C LEU A 258 12.81 -17.45 -24.44
N ASN A 259 13.55 -18.25 -25.20
CA ASN A 259 13.30 -18.50 -26.63
C ASN A 259 13.29 -17.22 -27.47
N ASN A 260 14.12 -16.22 -27.15
CA ASN A 260 14.35 -15.10 -28.05
C ASN A 260 15.33 -15.53 -29.15
N ASN A 261 15.15 -15.03 -30.38
CA ASN A 261 15.84 -15.59 -31.54
C ASN A 261 17.34 -15.27 -31.55
N LEU A 262 17.72 -13.98 -31.67
CA LEU A 262 19.14 -13.62 -31.88
C LEU A 262 19.94 -13.38 -30.59
N TYR A 263 19.27 -12.96 -29.52
CA TYR A 263 19.85 -12.70 -28.20
C TYR A 263 18.74 -12.55 -27.15
N ASP A 264 19.05 -12.88 -25.91
CA ASP A 264 18.22 -12.54 -24.75
C ASP A 264 18.54 -11.11 -24.28
N LEU A 265 19.83 -10.78 -24.18
CA LEU A 265 20.32 -9.46 -23.80
C LEU A 265 21.48 -9.06 -24.69
N HIS A 266 21.41 -7.88 -25.30
CA HIS A 266 22.52 -7.28 -26.03
C HIS A 266 22.89 -5.93 -25.42
N ASN A 267 23.98 -5.89 -24.67
CA ASN A 267 24.60 -4.67 -24.18
C ASN A 267 25.57 -4.09 -25.22
N ASN A 268 25.15 -3.04 -25.90
CA ASN A 268 25.96 -2.27 -26.84
C ASN A 268 26.33 -0.89 -26.26
N THR A 269 26.61 -0.84 -24.96
CA THR A 269 27.06 0.37 -24.26
C THR A 269 28.54 0.30 -23.89
N PRO A 270 29.18 1.44 -23.58
CA PRO A 270 30.56 1.47 -23.10
C PRO A 270 30.77 0.89 -21.69
N GLN A 271 29.71 0.66 -20.92
CA GLN A 271 29.78 0.20 -19.53
C GLN A 271 29.25 -1.23 -19.40
N PRO A 272 29.80 -2.06 -18.50
CA PRO A 272 29.19 -3.34 -18.17
C PRO A 272 27.81 -3.11 -17.51
N LEU A 273 26.87 -4.00 -17.80
CA LEU A 273 25.59 -4.06 -17.06
C LEU A 273 25.71 -5.09 -15.94
N VAL A 274 25.04 -4.84 -14.81
CA VAL A 274 24.89 -5.84 -13.75
C VAL A 274 23.57 -6.57 -13.95
N SER A 275 23.56 -7.89 -13.83
CA SER A 275 22.35 -8.72 -13.84
C SER A 275 22.32 -9.60 -12.59
N ALA A 276 21.28 -9.43 -11.77
CA ALA A 276 21.06 -10.21 -10.56
C ALA A 276 19.65 -10.82 -10.54
N GLY A 277 19.58 -12.15 -10.40
CA GLY A 277 18.31 -12.88 -10.30
C GLY A 277 17.49 -12.93 -11.60
N ASN A 278 18.07 -12.63 -12.77
CA ASN A 278 17.40 -12.79 -14.06
C ASN A 278 17.69 -14.18 -14.66
N GLN A 279 16.67 -14.77 -15.28
CA GLN A 279 16.82 -16.00 -16.06
C GLN A 279 17.11 -15.61 -17.52
N LEU A 280 18.36 -15.82 -17.94
CA LEU A 280 18.90 -15.51 -19.26
C LEU A 280 19.66 -16.75 -19.77
N ASN A 281 19.65 -17.01 -21.06
CA ASN A 281 20.59 -17.96 -21.66
C ASN A 281 21.96 -17.27 -21.83
N PRO A 282 23.03 -17.70 -21.12
CA PRO A 282 24.33 -17.03 -21.18
C PRO A 282 24.93 -16.97 -22.59
N THR A 283 24.66 -17.97 -23.44
CA THR A 283 25.12 -18.00 -24.83
C THR A 283 24.42 -16.99 -25.74
N GLN A 284 23.25 -16.49 -25.30
CA GLN A 284 22.47 -15.48 -25.98
C GLN A 284 22.64 -14.09 -25.35
N VAL A 285 23.61 -13.92 -24.45
CA VAL A 285 24.03 -12.59 -23.96
C VAL A 285 25.18 -12.07 -24.81
N LYS A 286 25.01 -10.86 -25.34
CA LYS A 286 25.98 -10.16 -26.18
C LYS A 286 26.44 -8.88 -25.48
N GLY A 287 27.73 -8.59 -25.54
CA GLY A 287 28.34 -7.46 -24.84
C GLY A 287 28.64 -7.74 -23.37
N ARG A 288 29.10 -6.71 -22.65
CA ARG A 288 29.63 -6.86 -21.29
C ARG A 288 28.50 -6.89 -20.25
N VAL A 289 28.30 -8.03 -19.59
CA VAL A 289 27.29 -8.18 -18.53
C VAL A 289 27.91 -8.98 -17.38
N ASP A 290 27.87 -8.40 -16.19
CA ASP A 290 28.33 -9.00 -14.95
C ASP A 290 27.16 -9.69 -14.26
N PHE A 291 27.23 -11.02 -14.17
CA PHE A 291 26.25 -11.81 -13.44
C PHE A 291 26.67 -11.89 -11.98
N ILE A 292 25.81 -11.41 -11.09
CA ILE A 292 26.07 -11.47 -9.65
C ILE A 292 25.05 -12.38 -8.97
N ALA A 293 25.52 -13.11 -7.95
CA ALA A 293 24.65 -13.88 -7.10
C ALA A 293 23.77 -12.94 -6.26
N VAL A 294 22.49 -13.28 -6.18
CA VAL A 294 21.58 -12.69 -5.20
C VAL A 294 21.86 -13.38 -3.87
N LEU A 295 21.88 -12.61 -2.79
CA LEU A 295 21.86 -13.16 -1.44
C LEU A 295 20.47 -13.78 -1.21
N GLU A 296 20.31 -15.06 -1.55
CA GLU A 296 19.17 -15.83 -1.08
C GLU A 296 19.40 -16.12 0.41
N ASP A 297 18.88 -15.28 1.29
CA ASP A 297 18.80 -15.67 2.70
C ASP A 297 17.64 -16.67 2.84
N HIS A 298 17.99 -17.95 2.70
CA HIS A 298 17.09 -19.05 3.05
C HIS A 298 16.76 -18.95 4.53
N PRO A 299 15.49 -19.16 4.93
CA PRO A 299 15.13 -19.12 6.33
C PRO A 299 15.95 -20.13 7.13
N ARG A 300 16.89 -19.63 7.95
CA ARG A 300 17.61 -20.48 8.90
C ARG A 300 16.72 -20.77 10.08
N SER A 301 16.69 -22.05 10.45
CA SER A 301 16.04 -22.59 11.63
C SER A 301 16.41 -21.78 12.88
N ILE A 302 15.42 -21.17 13.52
CA ILE A 302 15.54 -20.66 14.89
C ILE A 302 15.36 -21.87 15.81
N SER A 303 16.42 -22.27 16.52
CA SER A 303 16.37 -23.42 17.43
C SER A 303 15.39 -23.15 18.58
N GLY A 304 14.33 -23.96 18.74
CA GLY A 304 13.71 -24.12 20.06
C GLY A 304 12.18 -24.27 20.23
N SER A 305 11.37 -24.62 19.23
CA SER A 305 9.96 -24.98 19.48
C SER A 305 9.53 -26.24 18.74
N SER A 306 8.85 -27.16 19.44
CA SER A 306 8.18 -28.31 18.84
C SER A 306 6.93 -27.81 18.11
N SER A 307 6.97 -27.77 16.78
CA SER A 307 5.82 -27.32 15.99
C SER A 307 4.83 -28.45 15.68
N ILE A 308 3.55 -28.10 15.56
CA ILE A 308 2.49 -29.02 15.10
C ILE A 308 2.65 -29.44 13.64
N PHE A 309 3.42 -28.70 12.83
CA PHE A 309 3.73 -29.05 11.44
C PHE A 309 5.23 -29.31 11.28
N SER A 310 5.58 -30.33 10.49
CA SER A 310 6.97 -30.76 10.34
C SER A 310 7.87 -29.71 9.67
N ASP A 311 7.30 -28.86 8.84
CA ASP A 311 7.97 -27.83 8.05
C ASP A 311 7.96 -26.43 8.70
N LEU A 312 7.42 -26.32 9.92
CA LEU A 312 7.48 -25.09 10.72
C LEU A 312 8.49 -25.13 11.87
N ALA A 313 9.11 -26.29 12.13
CA ALA A 313 10.12 -26.40 13.17
C ALA A 313 11.29 -25.42 12.89
N GLY A 314 11.40 -24.38 13.73
CA GLY A 314 12.37 -23.30 13.59
C GLY A 314 12.09 -22.30 12.46
N HIS A 315 10.92 -22.35 11.82
CA HIS A 315 10.53 -21.38 10.80
C HIS A 315 10.08 -20.06 11.46
N TRP A 316 10.45 -18.90 10.88
CA TRP A 316 10.16 -17.58 11.46
C TRP A 316 8.67 -17.24 11.60
N THR A 317 7.81 -17.97 10.88
CA THR A 317 6.35 -17.82 10.93
C THR A 317 5.67 -18.76 11.93
N ALA A 318 6.41 -19.67 12.58
CA ALA A 318 5.83 -20.76 13.37
C ALA A 318 4.80 -20.27 14.41
N ASP A 319 5.20 -19.34 15.29
CA ASP A 319 4.33 -18.83 16.36
C ASP A 319 3.04 -18.19 15.81
N PHE A 320 3.15 -17.42 14.73
CA PHE A 320 2.01 -16.77 14.08
C PHE A 320 1.05 -17.80 13.47
N VAL A 321 1.60 -18.81 12.79
CA VAL A 321 0.81 -19.86 12.15
C VAL A 321 0.11 -20.70 13.20
N GLU A 322 0.82 -21.11 14.26
CA GLU A 322 0.25 -21.93 15.33
C GLU A 322 -0.88 -21.21 16.06
N ALA A 323 -0.72 -19.93 16.37
CA ALA A 323 -1.78 -19.14 17.00
C ALA A 323 -3.03 -19.06 16.11
N LEU A 324 -2.86 -18.86 14.80
CA LEU A 324 -3.99 -18.86 13.85
C LEU A 324 -4.64 -20.24 13.67
N VAL A 325 -3.87 -21.33 13.78
CA VAL A 325 -4.42 -22.70 13.77
C VAL A 325 -5.22 -22.97 15.04
N GLN A 326 -4.72 -22.58 16.21
CA GLN A 326 -5.44 -22.72 17.48
C GLN A 326 -6.77 -21.94 17.48
N ARG A 327 -6.80 -20.78 16.81
CA ARG A 327 -8.03 -20.01 16.57
C ARG A 327 -8.98 -20.67 15.56
N GLY A 328 -8.50 -21.62 14.75
CA GLY A 328 -9.25 -22.22 13.65
C GLY A 328 -9.36 -21.32 12.40
N ALA A 329 -8.51 -20.29 12.31
CA ALA A 329 -8.48 -19.37 11.17
C ALA A 329 -7.78 -19.97 9.94
N ILE A 330 -6.74 -20.77 10.16
CA ILE A 330 -5.98 -21.48 9.11
C ILE A 330 -5.80 -22.95 9.46
N SER A 331 -5.36 -23.74 8.47
CA SER A 331 -5.07 -25.17 8.63
C SER A 331 -3.92 -25.58 7.72
N GLY A 332 -3.20 -26.64 8.10
CA GLY A 332 -2.19 -27.30 7.27
C GLY A 332 -2.79 -28.27 6.26
N PHE A 333 -1.91 -29.00 5.58
CA PHE A 333 -2.23 -30.02 4.60
C PHE A 333 -2.36 -31.41 5.25
N PRO A 334 -3.06 -32.36 4.59
CA PRO A 334 -3.23 -33.73 5.11
C PRO A 334 -1.93 -34.50 5.33
N ASP A 335 -0.82 -34.07 4.71
CA ASP A 335 0.51 -34.65 4.84
C ASP A 335 1.27 -34.19 6.10
N GLY A 336 0.66 -33.34 6.94
CA GLY A 336 1.28 -32.84 8.17
C GLY A 336 2.13 -31.58 7.98
N THR A 337 2.11 -30.97 6.79
CA THR A 337 2.84 -29.73 6.49
C THR A 337 1.94 -28.48 6.50
N PHE A 338 2.52 -27.29 6.60
CA PHE A 338 1.83 -26.01 6.39
C PHE A 338 2.14 -25.36 5.02
N ALA A 339 3.31 -25.69 4.47
CA ALA A 339 3.99 -25.10 3.31
C ALA A 339 4.16 -23.57 3.42
N PRO A 340 4.93 -23.05 4.42
CA PRO A 340 5.02 -21.62 4.69
C PRO A 340 5.62 -20.81 3.53
N ASP A 341 6.55 -21.40 2.77
CA ASP A 341 7.25 -20.72 1.67
C ASP A 341 6.53 -20.83 0.32
N SER A 342 5.45 -21.60 0.25
CA SER A 342 4.69 -21.75 -0.99
C SER A 342 3.87 -20.49 -1.29
N PRO A 343 3.88 -19.99 -2.54
CA PRO A 343 2.97 -18.93 -2.98
C PRO A 343 1.51 -19.29 -2.71
N ILE A 344 0.69 -18.28 -2.44
CA ILE A 344 -0.75 -18.45 -2.22
C ILE A 344 -1.57 -17.86 -3.37
N ASN A 345 -2.56 -18.63 -3.82
CA ASN A 345 -3.52 -18.16 -4.81
C ASN A 345 -4.69 -17.40 -4.19
N ARG A 346 -5.42 -16.67 -5.04
CA ARG A 346 -6.53 -15.81 -4.64
C ARG A 346 -7.67 -16.56 -3.96
N ALA A 347 -7.95 -17.81 -4.35
CA ALA A 347 -8.97 -18.63 -3.68
C ALA A 347 -8.55 -19.05 -2.26
N GLN A 348 -7.31 -19.50 -2.08
CA GLN A 348 -6.75 -19.85 -0.77
C GLN A 348 -6.71 -18.64 0.15
N TYR A 349 -6.26 -17.49 -0.35
CA TYR A 349 -6.26 -16.24 0.38
C TYR A 349 -7.68 -15.84 0.84
N ALA A 350 -8.67 -15.88 -0.06
CA ALA A 350 -10.06 -15.57 0.28
C ALA A 350 -10.62 -16.50 1.37
N ALA A 351 -10.32 -17.80 1.30
CA ALA A 351 -10.73 -18.76 2.32
C ALA A 351 -10.15 -18.44 3.69
N ILE A 352 -8.87 -18.04 3.75
CA ILE A 352 -8.23 -17.64 5.00
C ILE A 352 -8.87 -16.36 5.55
N ILE A 353 -9.01 -15.31 4.74
CA ILE A 353 -9.61 -14.03 5.17
C ILE A 353 -11.04 -14.21 5.69
N ALA A 354 -11.86 -15.00 5.00
CA ALA A 354 -13.24 -15.31 5.38
C ALA A 354 -13.33 -15.95 6.77
N LYS A 355 -12.36 -16.82 7.11
CA LYS A 355 -12.29 -17.47 8.43
C LYS A 355 -11.71 -16.55 9.50
N SER A 356 -10.72 -15.73 9.15
CA SER A 356 -10.01 -14.86 10.10
C SER A 356 -10.85 -13.67 10.55
N PHE A 357 -11.66 -13.08 9.66
CA PHE A 357 -12.39 -11.85 9.95
C PHE A 357 -13.91 -12.02 9.79
N LYS A 358 -14.65 -11.68 10.85
CA LYS A 358 -16.12 -11.64 10.83
C LYS A 358 -16.60 -10.18 10.75
N LEU A 359 -16.56 -9.60 9.55
CA LEU A 359 -17.02 -8.22 9.31
C LEU A 359 -18.42 -8.18 8.68
N GLN A 360 -19.12 -7.07 8.86
CA GLN A 360 -20.39 -6.84 8.16
C GLN A 360 -20.17 -6.75 6.65
N ILE A 361 -21.10 -7.36 5.90
CA ILE A 361 -21.17 -7.30 4.44
C ILE A 361 -21.41 -5.85 4.01
N ARG A 362 -20.58 -5.35 3.10
CA ARG A 362 -20.60 -3.94 2.64
C ARG A 362 -21.23 -3.81 1.26
N ASN A 363 -20.89 -4.72 0.37
CA ASN A 363 -21.41 -4.78 -0.98
C ASN A 363 -22.20 -6.08 -1.10
N THR A 364 -23.42 -6.06 -1.62
CA THR A 364 -24.19 -7.29 -1.87
C THR A 364 -24.11 -7.66 -3.35
N GLY A 365 -23.97 -8.95 -3.66
CA GLY A 365 -24.18 -9.48 -5.02
C GLY A 365 -22.94 -9.53 -5.91
N SER A 366 -21.74 -9.66 -5.33
CA SER A 366 -20.53 -9.94 -6.11
C SER A 366 -20.60 -11.35 -6.72
N LYS A 367 -20.94 -11.43 -8.01
CA LYS A 367 -20.95 -12.68 -8.78
C LYS A 367 -19.77 -12.72 -9.75
N PHE A 368 -18.94 -13.76 -9.62
CA PHE A 368 -17.81 -14.00 -10.51
C PHE A 368 -18.11 -15.14 -11.48
N THR A 369 -17.77 -14.96 -12.75
CA THR A 369 -18.06 -15.91 -13.83
C THR A 369 -17.22 -17.19 -13.74
N ASP A 370 -16.05 -17.10 -13.12
CA ASP A 370 -15.06 -18.18 -12.93
C ASP A 370 -15.04 -18.75 -11.49
N ALA A 371 -15.96 -18.33 -10.63
CA ALA A 371 -16.17 -18.91 -9.30
C ALA A 371 -17.64 -19.39 -9.17
N LYS A 372 -17.95 -20.48 -9.87
CA LYS A 372 -19.28 -21.13 -9.82
C LYS A 372 -19.60 -21.60 -8.40
N SER A 373 -20.89 -21.73 -8.07
CA SER A 373 -21.34 -22.14 -6.73
C SER A 373 -20.78 -23.49 -6.25
N SER A 374 -20.44 -24.39 -7.18
CA SER A 374 -19.81 -25.69 -6.87
C SER A 374 -18.31 -25.59 -6.59
N PHE A 375 -17.66 -24.45 -6.84
CA PHE A 375 -16.25 -24.25 -6.55
C PHE A 375 -16.04 -24.14 -5.03
N TRP A 376 -15.09 -24.88 -4.47
CA TRP A 376 -14.90 -25.02 -3.03
C TRP A 376 -14.73 -23.67 -2.30
N ALA A 377 -14.13 -22.67 -2.94
CA ALA A 377 -13.92 -21.35 -2.36
C ALA A 377 -15.01 -20.32 -2.72
N ALA A 378 -16.06 -20.70 -3.45
CA ALA A 378 -17.06 -19.75 -3.97
C ALA A 378 -17.68 -18.89 -2.87
N SER A 379 -18.06 -19.51 -1.75
CA SER A 379 -18.62 -18.79 -0.59
C SER A 379 -17.61 -17.81 0.01
N ALA A 380 -16.37 -18.24 0.20
CA ALA A 380 -15.33 -17.39 0.78
C ALA A 380 -14.95 -16.23 -0.16
N ILE A 381 -14.89 -16.49 -1.47
CA ILE A 381 -14.65 -15.48 -2.50
C ILE A 381 -15.75 -14.43 -2.48
N SER A 382 -17.02 -14.84 -2.47
CA SER A 382 -18.15 -13.91 -2.37
C SER A 382 -18.05 -13.10 -1.08
N GLN A 383 -17.92 -13.76 0.07
CA GLN A 383 -17.89 -13.10 1.37
C GLN A 383 -16.76 -12.06 1.48
N THR A 384 -15.54 -12.41 1.04
CA THR A 384 -14.39 -11.50 1.15
C THR A 384 -14.45 -10.32 0.20
N ALA A 385 -15.03 -10.50 -1.00
CA ALA A 385 -15.34 -9.41 -1.90
C ALA A 385 -16.41 -8.47 -1.33
N GLU A 386 -17.44 -9.05 -0.73
CA GLU A 386 -18.54 -8.32 -0.08
C GLU A 386 -18.07 -7.59 1.19
N MET A 387 -17.07 -8.11 1.91
CA MET A 387 -16.40 -7.42 3.03
C MET A 387 -15.40 -6.34 2.56
N GLY A 388 -15.05 -6.30 1.27
CA GLY A 388 -14.15 -5.31 0.68
C GLY A 388 -12.66 -5.58 0.88
N PHE A 389 -12.27 -6.82 1.17
CA PHE A 389 -10.85 -7.22 1.20
C PHE A 389 -10.29 -7.35 -0.22
N ILE A 390 -10.96 -8.14 -1.06
CA ILE A 390 -10.46 -8.49 -2.38
C ILE A 390 -11.51 -8.21 -3.45
N SER A 391 -11.14 -7.43 -4.46
CA SER A 391 -12.00 -7.21 -5.63
C SER A 391 -11.68 -8.21 -6.72
N GLY A 392 -12.69 -8.55 -7.54
CA GLY A 392 -12.45 -9.20 -8.82
C GLY A 392 -11.91 -8.23 -9.87
N PHE A 393 -11.73 -8.74 -11.07
CA PHE A 393 -11.30 -7.97 -12.21
C PHE A 393 -12.50 -7.37 -12.93
N PRO A 394 -12.29 -6.33 -13.76
CA PRO A 394 -13.40 -5.70 -14.47
C PRO A 394 -14.13 -6.66 -15.43
N ASP A 395 -13.52 -7.80 -15.77
CA ASP A 395 -14.08 -8.88 -16.58
C ASP A 395 -15.06 -9.80 -15.88
N ARG A 396 -15.48 -9.42 -14.67
CA ARG A 396 -16.32 -10.23 -13.78
C ARG A 396 -15.66 -11.57 -13.46
N THR A 397 -14.35 -11.71 -13.61
CA THR A 397 -13.59 -12.86 -13.12
C THR A 397 -12.99 -12.53 -11.76
N PHE A 398 -12.81 -13.54 -10.94
CA PHE A 398 -12.06 -13.48 -9.70
C PHE A 398 -10.61 -13.93 -9.88
N ARG A 399 -10.34 -14.79 -10.86
CA ARG A 399 -9.08 -15.49 -11.14
C ARG A 399 -8.58 -16.28 -9.93
N PRO A 400 -9.33 -17.30 -9.46
CA PRO A 400 -9.06 -17.99 -8.21
C PRO A 400 -7.70 -18.69 -8.16
N GLY A 401 -7.19 -19.17 -9.30
CA GLY A 401 -5.89 -19.83 -9.40
C GLY A 401 -4.70 -18.89 -9.57
N GLN A 402 -4.92 -17.58 -9.70
CA GLN A 402 -3.83 -16.61 -9.83
C GLN A 402 -3.23 -16.32 -8.44
N ASN A 403 -1.90 -16.26 -8.35
CA ASN A 403 -1.19 -15.86 -7.13
C ASN A 403 -1.39 -14.38 -6.80
N LEU A 404 -1.32 -14.03 -5.51
CA LEU A 404 -1.25 -12.63 -5.08
C LEU A 404 0.21 -12.19 -4.94
N THR A 405 0.47 -10.92 -5.28
CA THR A 405 1.72 -10.29 -4.85
C THR A 405 1.61 -9.79 -3.40
N LYS A 406 2.76 -9.60 -2.75
CA LYS A 406 2.84 -9.08 -1.37
C LYS A 406 2.12 -7.76 -1.20
N VAL A 407 2.28 -6.83 -2.14
CA VAL A 407 1.57 -5.55 -2.09
C VAL A 407 0.06 -5.69 -2.25
N GLN A 408 -0.42 -6.65 -3.04
CA GLN A 408 -1.86 -6.90 -3.19
C GLN A 408 -2.49 -7.41 -1.89
N ALA A 409 -1.80 -8.30 -1.16
CA ALA A 409 -2.26 -8.76 0.14
C ALA A 409 -2.30 -7.62 1.18
N ILE A 410 -1.29 -6.74 1.21
CA ILE A 410 -1.26 -5.56 2.08
C ILE A 410 -2.43 -4.62 1.77
N VAL A 411 -2.62 -4.26 0.49
CA VAL A 411 -3.74 -3.41 0.04
C VAL A 411 -5.08 -4.04 0.43
N SER A 412 -5.23 -5.35 0.27
CA SER A 412 -6.43 -6.09 0.63
C SER A 412 -6.77 -5.99 2.13
N ILE A 413 -5.78 -6.21 3.01
CA ILE A 413 -5.99 -6.09 4.45
C ILE A 413 -6.34 -4.65 4.85
N VAL A 414 -5.59 -3.67 4.37
CA VAL A 414 -5.82 -2.25 4.69
C VAL A 414 -7.22 -1.80 4.26
N ASN A 415 -7.64 -2.17 3.05
CA ASN A 415 -8.97 -1.83 2.53
C ASN A 415 -10.08 -2.58 3.27
N GLY A 416 -9.92 -3.89 3.47
CA GLY A 416 -10.87 -4.73 4.18
C GLY A 416 -11.11 -4.24 5.60
N LEU A 417 -10.05 -3.84 6.30
CA LEU A 417 -10.12 -3.32 7.67
C LEU A 417 -10.40 -1.81 7.75
N LYS A 418 -10.46 -1.09 6.62
CA LYS A 418 -10.62 0.37 6.56
C LYS A 418 -9.57 1.12 7.39
N LEU A 419 -8.33 0.63 7.41
CA LEU A 419 -7.25 1.33 8.10
C LEU A 419 -6.94 2.65 7.38
N THR A 420 -6.58 3.68 8.13
CA THR A 420 -6.31 5.04 7.65
C THR A 420 -5.09 5.64 8.37
N GLY A 421 -4.62 6.81 7.92
CA GLY A 421 -3.62 7.59 8.66
C GLY A 421 -2.15 7.33 8.28
N GLY A 422 -1.88 6.68 7.15
CA GLY A 422 -0.51 6.37 6.73
C GLY A 422 0.29 7.61 6.35
N ASN A 423 1.46 7.77 6.95
CA ASN A 423 2.45 8.77 6.58
C ASN A 423 3.41 8.18 5.51
N PRO A 424 3.43 8.69 4.26
CA PRO A 424 4.31 8.16 3.22
C PRO A 424 5.81 8.17 3.57
N GLN A 425 6.26 9.01 4.51
CA GLN A 425 7.66 9.03 4.97
C GLN A 425 8.09 7.73 5.65
N VAL A 426 7.14 6.93 6.17
CA VAL A 426 7.47 5.63 6.77
C VAL A 426 8.03 4.63 5.78
N LEU A 427 7.76 4.83 4.48
CA LEU A 427 8.28 3.99 3.42
C LEU A 427 9.78 4.12 3.20
N ASN A 428 10.43 5.13 3.80
CA ASN A 428 11.90 5.26 3.75
C ASN A 428 12.62 4.12 4.48
N VAL A 429 11.91 3.34 5.31
CA VAL A 429 12.45 2.10 5.89
C VAL A 429 12.76 1.06 4.81
N TYR A 430 12.09 1.13 3.64
CA TYR A 430 12.28 0.16 2.57
C TYR A 430 13.33 0.61 1.56
N ARG A 431 14.33 -0.25 1.32
CA ARG A 431 15.37 -0.07 0.30
C ARG A 431 14.80 -0.14 -1.11
N ASP A 432 13.81 -1.00 -1.31
CA ASP A 432 13.12 -1.28 -2.56
C ASP A 432 11.81 -0.48 -2.73
N ARG A 433 11.62 0.61 -1.97
CA ARG A 433 10.39 1.43 -2.01
C ARG A 433 10.03 1.97 -3.40
N THR A 434 10.99 2.06 -4.32
CA THR A 434 10.76 2.46 -5.72
C THR A 434 9.94 1.44 -6.51
N GLN A 435 9.85 0.20 -6.01
CA GLN A 435 9.02 -0.85 -6.57
C GLN A 435 7.56 -0.82 -6.08
N ILE A 436 7.25 -0.02 -5.04
CA ILE A 436 5.88 0.09 -4.53
C ILE A 436 5.03 0.81 -5.58
N PRO A 437 4.00 0.16 -6.14
CA PRO A 437 3.13 0.81 -7.09
C PRO A 437 2.40 1.99 -6.44
N SER A 438 2.23 3.08 -7.19
CA SER A 438 1.59 4.33 -6.76
C SER A 438 0.22 4.12 -6.11
N TYR A 439 -0.59 3.19 -6.64
CA TYR A 439 -1.90 2.84 -6.09
C TYR A 439 -1.83 2.22 -4.69
N ALA A 440 -0.69 1.62 -4.33
CA ALA A 440 -0.47 0.93 -3.08
C ALA A 440 0.30 1.76 -2.05
N THR A 441 0.97 2.85 -2.44
CA THR A 441 1.81 3.68 -1.57
C THR A 441 1.15 4.00 -0.23
N ASN A 442 -0.09 4.49 -0.26
CA ASN A 442 -0.82 4.82 0.96
C ASN A 442 -1.14 3.57 1.80
N ALA A 443 -1.53 2.47 1.18
CA ALA A 443 -1.85 1.24 1.89
C ALA A 443 -0.60 0.62 2.54
N VAL A 444 0.54 0.60 1.84
CA VAL A 444 1.80 0.15 2.42
C VAL A 444 2.18 1.06 3.58
N ALA A 445 2.09 2.38 3.44
CA ALA A 445 2.40 3.30 4.53
C ALA A 445 1.53 3.05 5.78
N ILE A 446 0.22 2.86 5.59
CA ILE A 446 -0.71 2.49 6.67
C ILE A 446 -0.28 1.18 7.32
N ALA A 447 -0.05 0.13 6.52
CA ALA A 447 0.29 -1.18 7.05
C ALA A 447 1.63 -1.16 7.82
N THR A 448 2.65 -0.50 7.29
CA THR A 448 3.95 -0.34 7.96
C THR A 448 3.79 0.42 9.28
N GLN A 449 3.02 1.51 9.27
CA GLN A 449 2.80 2.34 10.46
C GLN A 449 1.96 1.65 11.53
N SER A 450 1.02 0.81 11.11
CA SER A 450 0.21 -0.03 12.01
C SER A 450 0.92 -1.33 12.44
N LEU A 451 2.21 -1.50 12.12
CA LEU A 451 3.01 -2.68 12.43
C LEU A 451 2.46 -4.00 11.84
N LEU A 452 1.75 -3.92 10.71
CA LEU A 452 1.21 -5.08 9.99
C LEU A 452 2.28 -5.79 9.16
N VAL A 453 3.26 -5.04 8.65
CA VAL A 453 4.27 -5.60 7.75
C VAL A 453 5.33 -6.34 8.55
N VAL A 454 5.51 -7.62 8.22
CA VAL A 454 6.59 -8.47 8.75
C VAL A 454 7.46 -8.89 7.57
N ASN A 455 8.74 -8.52 7.61
CA ASN A 455 9.67 -8.75 6.53
C ASN A 455 10.82 -9.61 7.05
N TYR A 456 10.96 -10.79 6.46
CA TYR A 456 12.02 -11.73 6.74
C TYR A 456 12.89 -11.92 5.50
N PRO A 457 14.22 -12.04 5.67
CA PRO A 457 14.97 -11.84 6.92
C PRO A 457 15.29 -10.36 7.19
N GLN A 458 15.33 -9.53 6.15
CA GLN A 458 15.64 -8.11 6.27
C GLN A 458 14.36 -7.28 6.36
N THR A 459 14.17 -6.60 7.49
CA THR A 459 12.98 -5.76 7.72
C THR A 459 12.83 -4.62 6.71
N GLU A 460 13.96 -4.15 6.18
CA GLU A 460 14.10 -3.06 5.22
C GLU A 460 13.82 -3.47 3.76
N GLN A 461 13.48 -4.74 3.48
CA GLN A 461 13.20 -5.24 2.14
C GLN A 461 11.73 -5.68 2.04
N LEU A 462 10.91 -4.96 1.27
CA LEU A 462 9.47 -5.23 1.19
C LEU A 462 9.12 -6.32 0.17
N GLU A 463 9.77 -6.34 -0.98
CA GLU A 463 9.48 -7.18 -2.16
C GLU A 463 8.02 -7.04 -2.65
N PRO A 464 7.52 -5.83 -2.94
CA PRO A 464 6.09 -5.59 -3.15
C PRO A 464 5.50 -6.32 -4.35
N LEU A 465 6.33 -6.65 -5.35
CA LEU A 465 5.91 -7.21 -6.64
C LEU A 465 6.04 -8.74 -6.72
N ARG A 466 6.68 -9.37 -5.74
CA ARG A 466 6.83 -10.82 -5.63
C ARG A 466 5.53 -11.46 -5.14
N ASP A 467 5.28 -12.69 -5.59
CA ASP A 467 4.20 -13.54 -5.07
C ASP A 467 4.38 -13.74 -3.55
N ILE A 468 3.34 -13.45 -2.77
CA ILE A 468 3.36 -13.61 -1.31
C ILE A 468 3.22 -15.08 -0.92
N THR A 469 3.93 -15.51 0.12
CA THR A 469 3.84 -16.88 0.61
C THR A 469 2.70 -17.08 1.61
N ARG A 470 2.33 -18.34 1.83
CA ARG A 470 1.32 -18.72 2.84
C ARG A 470 1.73 -18.29 4.26
N GLY A 471 3.02 -18.41 4.60
CA GLY A 471 3.58 -17.97 5.87
C GLY A 471 3.47 -16.45 6.06
N GLU A 472 3.83 -15.67 5.04
CA GLU A 472 3.71 -14.20 5.08
C GLU A 472 2.25 -13.73 5.18
N VAL A 473 1.31 -14.43 4.52
CA VAL A 473 -0.12 -14.13 4.70
C VAL A 473 -0.58 -14.41 6.12
N ALA A 474 -0.12 -15.50 6.74
CA ALA A 474 -0.44 -15.82 8.12
C ALA A 474 0.09 -14.72 9.08
N THR A 475 1.33 -14.27 8.92
CA THR A 475 1.90 -13.22 9.77
C THR A 475 1.18 -11.87 9.58
N LEU A 476 0.88 -11.50 8.34
CA LEU A 476 0.14 -10.27 8.03
C LEU A 476 -1.26 -10.27 8.65
N ILE A 477 -1.97 -11.39 8.60
CA ILE A 477 -3.30 -11.55 9.22
C ILE A 477 -3.21 -11.52 10.73
N TYR A 478 -2.22 -12.20 11.32
CA TYR A 478 -2.03 -12.20 12.76
C TYR A 478 -1.77 -10.77 13.27
N GLN A 479 -0.85 -10.04 12.64
CA GLN A 479 -0.59 -8.64 13.00
C GLN A 479 -1.83 -7.76 12.83
N ALA A 480 -2.65 -8.02 11.80
CA ALA A 480 -3.90 -7.31 11.62
C ALA A 480 -4.92 -7.61 12.74
N LEU A 481 -4.99 -8.84 13.26
CA LEU A 481 -5.81 -9.19 14.42
C LEU A 481 -5.28 -8.55 15.71
N VAL A 482 -3.95 -8.50 15.89
CA VAL A 482 -3.31 -7.77 17.01
C VAL A 482 -3.66 -6.28 16.95
N ALA A 483 -3.57 -5.64 15.78
CA ALA A 483 -3.93 -4.24 15.60
C ALA A 483 -5.41 -3.94 15.92
N LYS A 484 -6.29 -4.94 15.78
CA LYS A 484 -7.71 -4.86 16.17
C LYS A 484 -7.98 -5.19 17.64
N GLY A 485 -6.97 -5.61 18.41
CA GLY A 485 -7.14 -6.10 19.77
C GLY A 485 -7.82 -7.46 19.88
N GLU A 486 -7.85 -8.25 18.79
CA GLU A 486 -8.48 -9.57 18.74
C GLU A 486 -7.50 -10.73 19.02
N GLU A 487 -6.19 -10.44 19.06
CA GLU A 487 -5.12 -11.37 19.38
C GLU A 487 -4.03 -10.71 20.23
N LYS A 488 -3.26 -11.54 20.96
CA LYS A 488 -2.11 -11.07 21.74
C LYS A 488 -0.92 -10.80 20.83
N ALA A 489 -0.14 -9.76 21.11
CA ALA A 489 1.08 -9.52 20.35
C ALA A 489 2.07 -10.70 20.50
N ILE A 490 2.62 -11.16 19.37
CA ILE A 490 3.76 -12.08 19.34
C ILE A 490 5.00 -11.24 19.03
N ALA A 491 6.02 -11.34 19.88
CA ALA A 491 7.27 -10.64 19.66
C ALA A 491 8.00 -11.25 18.46
N SER A 492 8.39 -10.41 17.49
CA SER A 492 9.20 -10.84 16.36
C SER A 492 10.16 -9.74 15.94
N PRO A 493 11.45 -10.03 15.75
CA PRO A 493 12.43 -9.06 15.24
C PRO A 493 12.15 -8.68 13.78
N TYR A 494 11.27 -9.41 13.08
CA TYR A 494 10.93 -9.20 11.68
C TYR A 494 9.76 -8.24 11.48
N ILE A 495 9.08 -7.82 12.55
CA ILE A 495 8.03 -6.79 12.47
C ILE A 495 8.71 -5.47 12.07
N VAL A 496 8.26 -4.89 10.96
CA VAL A 496 8.81 -3.64 10.45
C VAL A 496 8.32 -2.50 11.34
N SER A 497 9.22 -2.01 12.20
CA SER A 497 9.00 -0.81 13.01
C SER A 497 9.74 0.36 12.37
N PRO A 498 9.07 1.23 11.60
CA PRO A 498 9.74 2.34 10.94
C PRO A 498 10.24 3.34 12.00
N GLN A 499 11.56 3.39 12.22
CA GLN A 499 12.22 4.40 13.06
C GLN A 499 12.26 5.74 12.32
N VAL A 500 11.08 6.32 12.06
CA VAL A 500 10.99 7.52 11.21
C VAL A 500 11.18 8.74 12.07
N ASN A 501 12.14 9.56 11.66
CA ASN A 501 12.24 10.94 12.06
C ASN A 501 11.10 11.71 11.36
N ILE A 502 9.96 11.84 12.06
CA ILE A 502 8.76 12.53 11.57
C ILE A 502 9.07 14.03 11.46
N PRO A 503 8.49 14.78 10.49
CA PRO A 503 8.59 16.23 10.43
C PRO A 503 8.42 16.82 11.83
N GLY A 504 9.49 17.46 12.31
CA GLY A 504 9.67 17.78 13.71
C GLY A 504 8.59 18.72 14.19
N PHE A 505 7.94 18.35 15.30
CA PHE A 505 7.31 19.38 16.11
C PHE A 505 8.37 20.45 16.39
N THR A 506 8.03 21.70 16.12
CA THR A 506 9.00 22.81 16.09
C THR A 506 9.69 23.04 17.44
N ASP A 507 9.11 22.49 18.51
CA ASP A 507 9.42 22.76 19.91
C ASP A 507 9.93 21.55 20.70
N ILE A 508 10.19 20.40 20.06
CA ILE A 508 10.71 19.21 20.76
C ILE A 508 12.21 18.97 20.55
N SER A 509 12.86 19.70 19.65
CA SER A 509 14.29 19.52 19.37
C SER A 509 15.13 19.82 20.62
N GLY A 510 15.86 18.82 21.11
CA GLY A 510 16.66 18.93 22.34
C GLY A 510 15.85 18.81 23.63
N HIS A 511 14.55 18.57 23.54
CA HIS A 511 13.70 18.33 24.70
C HIS A 511 13.90 16.90 25.23
N TRP A 512 13.93 16.70 26.55
CA TRP A 512 14.22 15.37 27.15
C TRP A 512 13.22 14.28 26.74
N ALA A 513 11.98 14.69 26.46
CA ALA A 513 10.91 13.80 26.03
C ALA A 513 10.85 13.56 24.52
N GLU A 514 11.72 14.20 23.73
CA GLU A 514 11.77 14.10 22.28
C GLU A 514 11.66 12.66 21.75
N PRO A 515 12.47 11.68 22.21
CA PRO A 515 12.41 10.33 21.65
C PRO A 515 11.06 9.64 21.92
N PHE A 516 10.42 9.90 23.07
CA PHE A 516 9.12 9.31 23.38
C PHE A 516 7.99 9.95 22.57
N ILE A 517 8.02 11.28 22.42
CA ILE A 517 7.03 12.03 21.62
C ILE A 517 7.11 11.60 20.16
N ARG A 518 8.34 11.53 19.60
CA ARG A 518 8.56 11.03 18.24
C ARG A 518 8.10 9.58 18.11
N GLY A 519 8.36 8.74 19.10
CA GLY A 519 7.89 7.36 19.12
C GLY A 519 6.37 7.24 19.09
N LEU A 520 5.63 8.01 19.91
CA LEU A 520 4.18 8.00 19.87
C LEU A 520 3.63 8.57 18.56
N ALA A 521 4.23 9.64 18.05
CA ALA A 521 3.80 10.26 16.81
C ALA A 521 4.05 9.33 15.61
N SER A 522 5.11 8.51 15.63
CA SER A 522 5.44 7.61 14.51
C SER A 522 4.41 6.48 14.43
N MET A 523 3.86 6.08 15.56
CA MET A 523 2.76 5.13 15.67
C MET A 523 1.37 5.76 15.45
N ASN A 524 1.30 7.05 15.08
CA ASN A 524 0.05 7.81 14.95
C ASN A 524 -0.80 7.86 16.23
N LEU A 525 -0.16 7.76 17.41
CA LEU A 525 -0.85 7.73 18.70
C LEU A 525 -0.98 9.13 19.32
N THR A 526 -0.19 10.09 18.85
CA THR A 526 -0.25 11.47 19.30
C THR A 526 -0.06 12.43 18.13
N HIS A 527 -0.59 13.64 18.30
CA HIS A 527 -0.54 14.71 17.31
C HIS A 527 -0.14 16.04 17.98
N GLY A 528 0.47 16.90 17.18
CA GLY A 528 0.73 18.29 17.54
C GLY A 528 -0.44 19.20 17.23
N PHE A 529 -0.25 20.49 17.47
CA PHE A 529 -1.21 21.54 17.18
C PHE A 529 -1.09 21.98 15.71
N ALA A 530 -2.10 22.72 15.24
CA ALA A 530 -2.16 23.20 13.86
C ALA A 530 -0.98 24.11 13.46
N ASP A 531 -0.32 24.71 14.45
CA ASP A 531 0.88 25.54 14.29
C ASP A 531 2.19 24.73 14.13
N GLY A 532 2.11 23.40 14.17
CA GLY A 532 3.27 22.51 14.06
C GLY A 532 4.02 22.26 15.37
N SER A 533 3.55 22.77 16.51
CA SER A 533 4.12 22.50 17.84
C SER A 533 3.54 21.24 18.50
N TYR A 534 4.25 20.64 19.47
CA TYR A 534 3.71 19.60 20.35
C TYR A 534 3.27 20.13 21.72
N GLN A 535 3.86 21.25 22.14
CA GLN A 535 3.77 21.88 23.45
C GLN A 535 4.09 20.89 24.59
N PRO A 536 5.33 20.35 24.64
CA PRO A 536 5.70 19.29 25.58
C PRO A 536 5.51 19.67 27.05
N ASP A 537 5.72 20.95 27.40
CA ASP A 537 5.61 21.45 28.78
C ASP A 537 4.20 21.88 29.18
N LYS A 538 3.25 21.91 28.24
CA LYS A 538 1.85 22.22 28.55
C LYS A 538 1.25 21.08 29.38
N LEU A 539 0.43 21.43 30.37
CA LEU A 539 -0.33 20.48 31.18
C LEU A 539 -1.36 19.73 30.32
N MET A 540 -1.53 18.44 30.56
CA MET A 540 -2.49 17.62 29.80
C MET A 540 -3.82 17.49 30.56
N THR A 541 -4.91 17.79 29.88
CA THR A 541 -6.26 17.62 30.42
C THR A 541 -6.66 16.14 30.53
N ARG A 542 -7.61 15.84 31.41
CA ARG A 542 -8.16 14.48 31.58
C ARG A 542 -8.81 13.96 30.30
N ALA A 543 -9.46 14.82 29.51
CA ALA A 543 -10.03 14.45 28.21
C ALA A 543 -8.95 14.10 27.17
N GLU A 544 -7.89 14.90 27.04
CA GLU A 544 -6.75 14.61 26.17
C GLU A 544 -6.05 13.30 26.56
N TYR A 545 -5.89 13.06 27.87
CA TYR A 545 -5.34 11.81 28.37
C TYR A 545 -6.19 10.59 28.00
N ALA A 546 -7.51 10.70 28.17
CA ALA A 546 -8.44 9.64 27.77
C ALA A 546 -8.37 9.32 26.28
N ALA A 547 -8.32 10.34 25.43
CA ALA A 547 -8.12 10.21 23.99
C ALA A 547 -6.82 9.47 23.66
N LEU A 548 -5.71 9.86 24.27
CA LEU A 548 -4.42 9.21 24.07
C LEU A 548 -4.46 7.73 24.51
N VAL A 549 -5.06 7.42 25.66
CA VAL A 549 -5.18 6.03 26.14
C VAL A 549 -6.05 5.19 25.21
N ALA A 550 -7.20 5.73 24.77
CA ALA A 550 -8.10 5.02 23.87
C ALA A 550 -7.41 4.65 22.55
N VAL A 551 -6.66 5.60 21.97
CA VAL A 551 -5.91 5.37 20.72
C VAL A 551 -4.68 4.48 20.95
N ALA A 552 -3.94 4.68 22.04
CA ALA A 552 -2.72 3.92 22.32
C ALA A 552 -3.01 2.45 22.64
N PHE A 553 -4.04 2.16 23.43
CA PHE A 553 -4.27 0.82 23.99
C PHE A 553 -5.52 0.12 23.46
N ASN A 554 -6.49 0.85 22.89
CA ASN A 554 -7.79 0.35 22.42
C ASN A 554 -8.35 -0.80 23.27
N PRO A 555 -8.54 -0.60 24.58
CA PRO A 555 -8.82 -1.68 25.51
C PRO A 555 -10.22 -2.29 25.32
N ALA A 556 -10.30 -3.61 25.43
CA ALA A 556 -11.58 -4.31 25.47
C ALA A 556 -12.40 -3.87 26.71
N PRO A 557 -13.74 -3.77 26.59
CA PRO A 557 -14.58 -3.31 27.69
C PRO A 557 -14.63 -4.34 28.83
N LYS A 558 -14.13 -3.94 30.00
CA LYS A 558 -14.18 -4.68 31.28
C LYS A 558 -15.35 -4.22 32.17
N ARG A 559 -15.94 -3.06 31.88
CA ARG A 559 -17.02 -2.41 32.66
C ARG A 559 -18.20 -2.03 31.76
N PRO A 560 -19.43 -1.95 32.30
CA PRO A 560 -20.57 -1.41 31.56
C PRO A 560 -20.34 0.06 31.18
N PRO A 561 -21.04 0.59 30.16
CA PRO A 561 -21.06 2.02 29.87
C PRO A 561 -21.45 2.82 31.12
N PHE A 562 -20.83 3.98 31.28
CA PHE A 562 -21.09 4.87 32.41
C PHE A 562 -21.26 6.29 31.88
N ASP A 563 -22.38 6.91 32.23
CA ASP A 563 -22.71 8.27 31.80
C ASP A 563 -22.19 9.28 32.83
N PHE A 564 -21.27 10.13 32.41
CA PHE A 564 -20.78 11.23 33.23
C PHE A 564 -21.72 12.42 33.09
N THR A 565 -22.14 13.00 34.21
CA THR A 565 -23.15 14.08 34.22
C THR A 565 -22.66 15.39 33.59
N ASP A 566 -21.35 15.54 33.44
CA ASP A 566 -20.67 16.71 32.87
C ASP A 566 -20.12 16.47 31.46
N ILE A 567 -20.50 15.37 30.80
CA ILE A 567 -20.11 15.03 29.43
C ILE A 567 -21.36 14.98 28.55
N SER A 568 -21.40 15.82 27.51
CA SER A 568 -22.42 15.75 26.47
C SER A 568 -22.12 14.60 25.51
N PRO A 569 -23.13 13.90 24.94
CA PRO A 569 -22.92 12.91 23.88
C PRO A 569 -22.18 13.45 22.64
N ASP A 570 -22.27 14.76 22.38
CA ASP A 570 -21.56 15.42 21.27
C ASP A 570 -20.15 15.90 21.68
N PHE A 571 -19.69 15.60 22.89
CA PHE A 571 -18.36 15.97 23.34
C PHE A 571 -17.31 15.23 22.51
N TRP A 572 -16.32 15.96 22.01
CA TRP A 572 -15.33 15.43 21.05
C TRP A 572 -14.58 14.17 21.52
N ALA A 573 -14.46 13.98 22.84
CA ALA A 573 -13.79 12.82 23.44
C ALA A 573 -14.77 11.80 24.04
N ASP A 574 -16.09 11.91 23.84
CA ASP A 574 -17.06 11.00 24.46
C ASP A 574 -16.76 9.52 24.14
N GLU A 575 -16.55 9.19 22.86
CA GLU A 575 -16.20 7.83 22.45
C GLU A 575 -14.89 7.34 23.11
N ALA A 576 -13.86 8.19 23.12
CA ALA A 576 -12.59 7.85 23.75
C ALA A 576 -12.71 7.68 25.27
N LEU A 577 -13.53 8.50 25.93
CA LEU A 577 -13.83 8.39 27.35
C LEU A 577 -14.51 7.06 27.65
N GLN A 578 -15.49 6.66 26.83
CA GLN A 578 -16.16 5.37 26.97
C GLN A 578 -15.17 4.21 26.78
N ILE A 579 -14.31 4.26 25.76
CA ILE A 579 -13.28 3.23 25.52
C ILE A 579 -12.33 3.13 26.72
N ALA A 580 -11.73 4.23 27.16
CA ALA A 580 -10.75 4.24 28.24
C ALA A 580 -11.37 3.88 29.61
N SER A 581 -12.60 4.35 29.89
CA SER A 581 -13.32 4.07 31.14
C SER A 581 -13.73 2.61 31.22
N ARG A 582 -14.34 2.08 30.15
CA ARG A 582 -14.74 0.68 30.08
C ARG A 582 -13.55 -0.26 30.08
N GLY A 583 -12.43 0.16 29.48
CA GLY A 583 -11.15 -0.54 29.53
C GLY A 583 -10.47 -0.56 30.90
N GLY A 584 -10.97 0.23 31.86
CA GLY A 584 -10.46 0.29 33.24
C GLY A 584 -9.24 1.19 33.44
N PHE A 585 -8.90 2.03 32.46
CA PHE A 585 -7.81 3.00 32.58
C PHE A 585 -8.23 4.21 33.39
N ILE A 586 -9.40 4.78 33.08
CA ILE A 586 -9.89 5.99 33.76
C ILE A 586 -11.16 5.72 34.55
N SER A 587 -11.48 6.62 35.47
CA SER A 587 -12.72 6.61 36.26
C SER A 587 -13.11 8.05 36.60
N GLY A 588 -14.41 8.28 36.82
CA GLY A 588 -14.93 9.55 37.30
C GLY A 588 -14.86 9.68 38.82
N PHE A 589 -15.48 10.73 39.32
CA PHE A 589 -15.58 11.04 40.74
C PHE A 589 -16.88 10.49 41.34
N ASN A 590 -16.94 10.46 42.67
CA ASN A 590 -18.11 9.93 43.41
C ASN A 590 -19.40 10.73 43.12
N ASP A 591 -19.29 11.97 42.66
CA ASP A 591 -20.38 12.85 42.25
C ASP A 591 -20.88 12.59 40.81
N ARG A 592 -20.39 11.51 40.16
CA ARG A 592 -20.68 11.12 38.77
C ARG A 592 -20.16 12.08 37.70
N THR A 593 -19.22 12.97 38.04
CA THR A 593 -18.52 13.81 37.06
C THR A 593 -17.23 13.14 36.55
N PHE A 594 -16.79 13.50 35.34
CA PHE A 594 -15.48 13.14 34.80
C PHE A 594 -14.45 14.27 34.94
N ARG A 595 -14.90 15.52 34.86
CA ARG A 595 -14.12 16.76 34.88
C ARG A 595 -13.12 16.83 33.72
N PRO A 596 -13.59 16.91 32.46
CA PRO A 596 -12.75 16.74 31.26
C PRO A 596 -11.66 17.81 31.10
N ALA A 597 -11.89 19.02 31.62
CA ALA A 597 -10.99 20.16 31.50
C ALA A 597 -9.94 20.26 32.62
N GLU A 598 -10.07 19.49 33.70
CA GLU A 598 -9.05 19.44 34.75
C GLU A 598 -7.80 18.72 34.23
N ASN A 599 -6.61 19.13 34.69
CA ASN A 599 -5.37 18.45 34.32
C ASN A 599 -5.22 17.12 35.05
N VAL A 600 -4.63 16.14 34.37
CA VAL A 600 -4.34 14.84 34.98
C VAL A 600 -3.11 14.94 35.88
N GLN A 601 -3.15 14.34 37.07
CA GLN A 601 -1.98 14.26 37.94
C GLN A 601 -1.05 13.10 37.56
N ARG A 602 0.26 13.23 37.82
CA ARG A 602 1.26 12.17 37.56
C ARG A 602 0.84 10.82 38.15
N ILE A 603 0.37 10.83 39.40
CA ILE A 603 -0.09 9.60 40.08
C ILE A 603 -1.31 8.97 39.41
N GLN A 604 -2.20 9.78 38.83
CA GLN A 604 -3.39 9.30 38.12
C GLN A 604 -3.00 8.61 36.81
N VAL A 605 -1.99 9.13 36.10
CA VAL A 605 -1.45 8.48 34.89
C VAL A 605 -0.88 7.10 35.22
N ILE A 606 -0.08 7.01 36.30
CA ILE A 606 0.53 5.75 36.76
C ILE A 606 -0.55 4.73 37.12
N LEU A 607 -1.53 5.13 37.94
CA LEU A 607 -2.65 4.27 38.33
C LEU A 607 -3.44 3.78 37.12
N SER A 608 -3.73 4.69 36.19
CA SER A 608 -4.46 4.37 34.97
C SER A 608 -3.74 3.35 34.11
N LEU A 609 -2.44 3.52 33.87
CA LEU A 609 -1.65 2.60 33.07
C LEU A 609 -1.53 1.22 33.72
N VAL A 610 -1.25 1.15 35.03
CA VAL A 610 -1.11 -0.12 35.75
C VAL A 610 -2.43 -0.89 35.80
N ASN A 611 -3.53 -0.21 36.15
CA ASN A 611 -4.84 -0.84 36.29
C ASN A 611 -5.42 -1.22 34.92
N GLY A 612 -5.34 -0.30 33.94
CA GLY A 612 -5.86 -0.51 32.61
C GLY A 612 -5.19 -1.69 31.89
N LEU A 613 -3.86 -1.76 31.99
CA LEU A 613 -3.05 -2.83 31.41
C LEU A 613 -3.06 -4.13 32.22
N THR A 614 -3.60 -4.12 33.45
CA THR A 614 -3.62 -5.30 34.33
C THR A 614 -2.22 -5.87 34.52
N LEU A 615 -1.24 -4.98 34.76
CA LEU A 615 0.17 -5.37 34.91
C LEU A 615 0.36 -6.27 36.15
N PRO A 616 1.26 -7.26 36.09
CA PRO A 616 1.51 -8.14 37.22
C PRO A 616 1.91 -7.35 38.46
N THR A 617 1.22 -7.59 39.58
CA THR A 617 1.50 -6.92 40.85
C THR A 617 2.92 -7.26 41.32
N ALA A 618 3.70 -6.21 41.56
CA ALA A 618 5.01 -6.29 42.16
C ALA A 618 4.99 -6.86 43.60
N ASP A 619 6.15 -7.34 44.07
CA ASP A 619 6.35 -7.67 45.49
C ASP A 619 6.09 -6.44 46.38
N ASN A 620 5.20 -6.59 47.36
CA ASN A 620 4.80 -5.55 48.31
C ASN A 620 5.98 -5.04 49.18
N ASN A 621 7.09 -5.79 49.25
CA ASN A 621 8.28 -5.42 50.02
C ASN A 621 9.30 -4.58 49.24
N ALA A 622 9.04 -4.26 47.97
CA ALA A 622 9.97 -3.49 47.17
C ALA A 622 10.09 -2.04 47.68
N LEU A 623 11.30 -1.69 48.14
CA LEU A 623 11.62 -0.33 48.60
C LEU A 623 11.61 0.64 47.41
N LEU A 624 10.72 1.63 47.45
CA LEU A 624 10.77 2.75 46.53
C LEU A 624 11.96 3.64 46.88
N THR A 625 12.92 3.78 45.96
CA THR A 625 14.13 4.60 46.13
C THR A 625 13.88 6.10 45.87
N TYR A 626 12.62 6.52 45.78
CA TYR A 626 12.23 7.91 45.61
C TYR A 626 12.50 8.72 46.88
N THR A 627 13.11 9.89 46.72
CA THR A 627 13.41 10.82 47.83
C THR A 627 12.14 11.39 48.46
N ASP A 628 11.05 11.44 47.70
CA ASP A 628 9.73 11.91 48.09
C ASP A 628 8.71 10.77 48.27
N SER A 629 9.16 9.53 48.50
CA SER A 629 8.31 8.35 48.66
C SER A 629 7.22 8.48 49.74
N GLN A 630 7.45 9.31 50.77
CA GLN A 630 6.47 9.59 51.83
C GLN A 630 5.27 10.41 51.34
N THR A 631 5.39 11.11 50.20
CA THR A 631 4.31 11.90 49.59
C THR A 631 3.37 11.06 48.73
N ILE A 632 3.71 9.80 48.47
CA ILE A 632 2.89 8.88 47.67
C ILE A 632 1.68 8.45 48.50
N PRO A 633 0.45 8.72 48.06
CA PRO A 633 -0.73 8.28 48.78
C PRO A 633 -0.78 6.77 48.94
N ASN A 634 -1.22 6.28 50.11
CA ASN A 634 -1.23 4.84 50.42
C ASN A 634 -1.99 4.01 49.37
N TYR A 635 -3.10 4.52 48.84
CA TYR A 635 -3.89 3.84 47.81
C TYR A 635 -3.14 3.64 46.48
N ALA A 636 -2.10 4.45 46.20
CA ALA A 636 -1.37 4.44 44.94
C ALA A 636 -0.01 3.74 45.04
N ARG A 637 0.45 3.43 46.27
CA ARG A 637 1.79 2.89 46.53
C ARG A 637 2.08 1.63 45.71
N GLN A 638 1.14 0.69 45.66
CA GLN A 638 1.32 -0.56 44.92
C GLN A 638 1.43 -0.35 43.41
N ALA A 639 0.64 0.58 42.86
CA ALA A 639 0.70 0.91 41.44
C ALA A 639 2.03 1.58 41.09
N VAL A 640 2.54 2.45 41.95
CA VAL A 640 3.87 3.06 41.76
C VAL A 640 4.96 1.99 41.73
N VAL A 641 5.00 1.08 42.70
CA VAL A 641 5.99 -0.02 42.72
C VAL A 641 5.92 -0.84 41.42
N THR A 642 4.71 -1.20 40.99
CA THR A 642 4.49 -1.98 39.77
C THR A 642 4.99 -1.22 38.54
N ALA A 643 4.63 0.06 38.39
CA ALA A 643 5.09 0.88 37.27
C ALA A 643 6.61 1.07 37.26
N THR A 644 7.26 1.22 38.42
CA THR A 644 8.72 1.32 38.52
C THR A 644 9.39 0.01 38.08
N GLN A 645 8.92 -1.15 38.56
CA GLN A 645 9.49 -2.44 38.15
C GLN A 645 9.33 -2.73 36.65
N GLN A 646 8.22 -2.28 36.07
CA GLN A 646 7.95 -2.38 34.63
C GLN A 646 8.66 -1.27 33.81
N ARG A 647 9.46 -0.42 34.46
CA ARG A 647 10.20 0.71 33.85
C ARG A 647 9.27 1.71 33.13
N ILE A 648 8.03 1.85 33.61
CA ILE A 648 7.03 2.78 33.07
C ILE A 648 7.26 4.21 33.56
N VAL A 649 7.77 4.36 34.80
CA VAL A 649 7.97 5.67 35.41
C VAL A 649 9.13 6.39 34.75
N VAL A 650 8.86 7.60 34.25
CA VAL A 650 9.87 8.52 33.72
C VAL A 650 9.85 9.81 34.55
N ASN A 651 11.01 10.14 35.12
CA ASN A 651 11.19 11.24 36.06
C ASN A 651 12.26 12.20 35.54
N TYR A 652 11.82 13.40 35.15
CA TYR A 652 12.69 14.49 34.72
C TYR A 652 12.54 15.70 35.66
N PRO A 653 13.62 16.42 35.99
CA PRO A 653 15.03 16.14 35.63
C PRO A 653 15.71 15.11 36.55
N ASN A 654 15.10 14.77 37.70
CA ASN A 654 15.70 13.89 38.70
C ASN A 654 14.99 12.53 38.76
N PRO A 655 15.63 11.43 38.33
CA PRO A 655 15.03 10.09 38.34
C PRO A 655 14.52 9.64 39.71
N LYS A 656 15.09 10.16 40.80
CA LYS A 656 14.74 9.80 42.18
C LYS A 656 13.58 10.61 42.77
N GLN A 657 12.92 11.48 42.02
CA GLN A 657 11.84 12.33 42.54
C GLN A 657 10.56 12.14 41.70
N LEU A 658 9.47 11.69 42.32
CA LEU A 658 8.23 11.35 41.60
C LEU A 658 7.27 12.54 41.48
N VAL A 659 7.14 13.36 42.52
CA VAL A 659 6.18 14.46 42.70
C VAL A 659 4.75 14.03 42.36
N PRO A 660 4.18 13.05 43.10
CA PRO A 660 3.02 12.26 42.65
C PRO A 660 1.75 13.09 42.42
N THR A 661 1.48 14.12 43.22
CA THR A 661 0.24 14.91 43.16
C THR A 661 0.31 16.10 42.20
N ARG A 662 1.46 16.33 41.54
CA ARG A 662 1.59 17.40 40.55
C ARG A 662 0.84 17.05 39.27
N GLU A 663 0.22 18.06 38.65
CA GLU A 663 -0.35 17.97 37.30
C GLU A 663 0.74 17.61 36.27
N ALA A 664 0.46 16.65 35.40
CA ALA A 664 1.40 16.10 34.45
C ALA A 664 1.44 16.92 33.15
N THR A 665 2.63 17.14 32.61
CA THR A 665 2.80 17.75 31.29
C THR A 665 2.56 16.73 30.18
N ARG A 666 2.31 17.23 28.96
CA ARG A 666 2.16 16.39 27.77
C ARG A 666 3.39 15.52 27.50
N ALA A 667 4.59 16.02 27.79
CA ALA A 667 5.84 15.26 27.72
C ALA A 667 5.89 14.10 28.71
N GLU A 668 5.46 14.32 29.95
CA GLU A 668 5.47 13.29 31.00
C GLU A 668 4.47 12.18 30.71
N VAL A 669 3.27 12.56 30.27
CA VAL A 669 2.27 11.60 29.83
C VAL A 669 2.78 10.81 28.62
N ALA A 670 3.34 11.49 27.61
CA ALA A 670 3.89 10.83 26.42
C ALA A 670 4.98 9.81 26.78
N ALA A 671 5.90 10.19 27.67
CA ALA A 671 6.97 9.30 28.11
C ALA A 671 6.43 8.06 28.84
N MET A 672 5.50 8.22 29.78
CA MET A 672 4.92 7.10 30.52
C MET A 672 4.03 6.22 29.65
N VAL A 673 3.24 6.79 28.73
CA VAL A 673 2.43 6.02 27.77
C VAL A 673 3.33 5.25 26.81
N TYR A 674 4.41 5.85 26.32
CA TYR A 674 5.38 5.15 25.47
C TYR A 674 6.05 4.01 26.25
N GLN A 675 6.51 4.24 27.48
CA GLN A 675 7.10 3.16 28.29
C GLN A 675 6.09 2.07 28.63
N ALA A 676 4.82 2.41 28.82
CA ALA A 676 3.76 1.41 28.98
C ALA A 676 3.58 0.57 27.70
N LEU A 677 3.70 1.16 26.50
CA LEU A 677 3.76 0.41 25.24
C LEU A 677 5.00 -0.48 25.16
N VAL A 678 6.16 -0.03 25.65
CA VAL A 678 7.37 -0.87 25.76
C VAL A 678 7.17 -2.04 26.72
N ALA A 679 6.55 -1.81 27.88
CA ALA A 679 6.29 -2.84 28.88
C ALA A 679 5.38 -3.97 28.34
N ILE A 680 4.44 -3.64 27.46
CA ILE A 680 3.58 -4.62 26.77
C ILE A 680 4.11 -5.02 25.38
N GLN A 681 5.39 -4.72 25.08
CA GLN A 681 6.09 -5.11 23.86
C GLN A 681 5.46 -4.60 22.55
N ARG A 682 4.80 -3.44 22.60
CA ARG A 682 4.21 -2.74 21.45
C ARG A 682 5.05 -1.56 20.93
N ALA A 683 6.18 -1.27 21.57
CA ALA A 683 7.12 -0.25 21.14
C ALA A 683 8.58 -0.66 21.44
N SER A 684 9.51 -0.16 20.64
CA SER A 684 10.96 -0.38 20.85
C SER A 684 11.46 0.35 22.10
N ARG A 685 12.44 -0.24 22.78
CA ARG A 685 13.06 0.41 23.96
C ARG A 685 13.73 1.73 23.55
N ILE A 686 13.53 2.76 24.37
CA ILE A 686 14.26 4.03 24.29
C ILE A 686 15.29 4.04 25.42
N ASN A 687 16.54 4.33 25.09
CA ASN A 687 17.56 4.57 26.10
C ASN A 687 17.42 6.00 26.63
N SER A 688 17.03 6.14 27.89
CA SER A 688 16.94 7.43 28.57
C SER A 688 17.38 7.28 30.02
N THR A 689 18.17 8.22 30.51
CA THR A 689 18.61 8.29 31.91
C THR A 689 17.48 8.67 32.88
N TYR A 690 16.32 9.08 32.35
CA TYR A 690 15.14 9.48 33.13
C TYR A 690 14.15 8.34 33.39
N ILE A 691 14.35 7.18 32.76
CA ILE A 691 13.55 5.97 33.04
C ILE A 691 14.04 5.36 34.35
N VAL A 692 13.12 5.16 35.29
CA VAL A 692 13.41 4.63 36.64
C VAL A 692 13.43 3.11 36.64
#